data_AF-A0A9W6D5P8-F1
#
_entry.id   AF-A0A9W6D5P8-F1
#
_cell.length_a   1.000
_cell.length_b   1.000
_cell.length_c   1.000
_cell.angle_alpha   90.00
_cell.angle_beta   90.00
_cell.angle_gamma   90.00
#
_symmetry.space_group_name_H-M   'P 1'
#
loop_
_entity.id
_entity.type
_entity.pdbx_description
1 polymer ?
#
loop_
_entity_poly.entity_id
_entity_poly.type
_entity_poly.pdbx_seq_one_letter_code
_entity_poly.pdbx_strand_id
1 'polypeptide(L)'
;MRKSNLRGILPPVVILLVGFIMATEFNRLLGIRYGGKVLPEVKLPHAISPHSLPAFAGRIAAVTLPEGWTHYIPYATAAADLANAIETRTGERPIIMEESDKELPPGGIIAVGTGAAKTTPQKLHTPPPSAEGFSLQGHFRDGGWKLAITGGSPMGNVYGMYWLADALRGGYTERELIHINRTIDPAFRYRLVDMGAVGIVPDPAAWGHDYLHHTHAFQDAVLLTEPYVDERNFSRISEEFRTYLQRVLSYGYNGIVFDGFLEFINFDRVGNGREVYGPDSPYRKRHQVLRERFGELFQYAHSLGMKVVLATDMLPLTAPLERYLRSKPGGMDPSDPNLWSVYRAGLEELFDAFPSVDGIMIRIGEAGAIYNLKDWDYYSTLLVRTGESVRAMLQELLYAAEKKERKIFFRNWSVGIGEVGDVHTNPETYEKVLGDFHSPHLIVSTKYCMGDFFSFLPLNPTLMSGSQTRMVEFQARREFEGFGVLPNYMGPLQQVALSELRKRNPAIDGIWLWTQRGGPLHAGPLSLYPFHGFWILVDANVYTTARLAWDPEADIETLTESWIRKNFGDDPGTIHSLSQLLFLSRKAILKGFYVGDSALRQVIACGLQLPPTPWLWNMIGGSSSALSLTYFAGRDKLERTLAEGFEAVDVVRQMKDLTQHIACSHPDAQRFHAGLMKSLEYEESLFDTLAWYRTSFLSYYHWLDTGDPTSLERWRESFALFQEKKRSHLLAYGKNLDFPAFDFVDADAGMAILERNGAMTWLARIQMVFLPLFLISFIPSARKPTPIGKEEKAFRMLRRMRTAFAGIPSDSCSPASCTATGLSFIFFIKATLIFSSFRSILFPAWTLLSLSVFTLSLRAFSPRGSAGWIPPLATTSGPLLGLAGLFMGVASIRGPLFFWYRFWTHPAFRILFVTLFIAFGLWLFFAVYRSVRTRCGQSVLPAMGLVLTAIGMVCVTNGLLAATVGLEHCLTALNNEMVILPLSLSKVLGITTHLNINPHLPLYIALCGTLAAGTGFLMRFFSKRHPMAH
;
A
#
# COMPACT_ATOMS: atom_id res chain seq x y z
N MET A 1 -34.00 8.20 -55.85
CA MET A 1 -32.72 8.03 -55.12
C MET A 1 -32.32 6.55 -55.15
N ARG A 2 -31.13 6.22 -55.70
CA ARG A 2 -30.73 4.84 -56.05
C ARG A 2 -30.26 4.04 -54.82
N LYS A 3 -30.63 2.74 -54.76
CA LYS A 3 -30.13 1.69 -53.82
C LYS A 3 -28.59 1.59 -53.71
N SER A 4 -27.82 2.27 -54.58
CA SER A 4 -26.36 2.31 -54.56
C SER A 4 -25.76 3.17 -53.44
N ASN A 5 -26.48 4.18 -52.91
CA ASN A 5 -25.91 5.08 -51.90
C ASN A 5 -25.92 4.49 -50.48
N LEU A 6 -26.90 3.62 -50.16
CA LEU A 6 -26.98 2.94 -48.85
C LEU A 6 -25.86 1.90 -48.64
N ARG A 7 -25.44 1.18 -49.70
CA ARG A 7 -24.36 0.18 -49.62
C ARG A 7 -22.97 0.77 -49.30
N GLY A 8 -22.77 2.06 -49.55
CA GLY A 8 -21.49 2.74 -49.27
C GLY A 8 -21.35 3.28 -47.85
N ILE A 9 -22.46 3.47 -47.13
CA ILE A 9 -22.52 4.10 -45.80
C ILE A 9 -22.52 3.03 -44.69
N LEU A 10 -23.01 1.83 -44.99
CA LEU A 10 -23.13 0.74 -44.00
C LEU A 10 -21.79 0.34 -43.33
N PRO A 11 -20.65 0.18 -44.04
CA PRO A 11 -19.41 -0.27 -43.39
C PRO A 11 -18.82 0.74 -42.38
N PRO A 12 -18.70 2.05 -42.69
CA PRO A 12 -18.27 3.04 -41.69
C PRO A 12 -19.17 3.10 -40.45
N VAL A 13 -20.49 2.99 -40.62
CA VAL A 13 -21.44 3.00 -39.49
C VAL A 13 -21.24 1.78 -38.60
N VAL A 14 -21.09 0.58 -39.20
CA VAL A 14 -20.81 -0.65 -38.44
C VAL A 14 -19.46 -0.57 -37.71
N ILE A 15 -18.42 -0.06 -38.37
CA ILE A 15 -17.09 0.10 -37.76
C ILE A 15 -17.13 1.07 -36.57
N LEU A 16 -17.82 2.20 -36.70
CA LEU A 16 -17.99 3.15 -35.60
C LEU A 16 -18.82 2.56 -34.46
N LEU A 17 -19.87 1.79 -34.77
CA LEU A 17 -20.68 1.11 -33.76
C LEU A 17 -19.85 0.09 -32.97
N VAL A 18 -19.05 -0.74 -33.65
CA VAL A 18 -18.13 -1.69 -32.99
C VAL A 18 -17.12 -0.95 -32.13
N GLY A 19 -16.52 0.13 -32.66
CA GLY A 19 -15.60 0.98 -31.90
C GLY A 19 -16.25 1.57 -30.64
N PHE A 20 -17.50 2.04 -30.74
CA PHE A 20 -18.26 2.59 -29.62
C PHE A 20 -18.58 1.55 -28.55
N ILE A 21 -19.01 0.35 -28.95
CA ILE A 21 -19.28 -0.76 -28.03
C ILE A 21 -18.00 -1.12 -27.27
N MET A 22 -16.88 -1.33 -27.98
CA MET A 22 -15.60 -1.66 -27.34
C MET A 22 -15.09 -0.54 -26.44
N ALA A 23 -15.23 0.73 -26.85
CA ALA A 23 -14.84 1.88 -26.04
C ALA A 23 -15.67 2.01 -24.76
N THR A 24 -16.96 1.67 -24.82
CA THR A 24 -17.86 1.68 -23.66
C THR A 24 -17.49 0.58 -22.66
N GLU A 25 -17.18 -0.62 -23.15
CA GLU A 25 -16.68 -1.71 -22.30
C GLU A 25 -15.32 -1.37 -21.68
N PHE A 26 -14.39 -0.82 -22.46
CA PHE A 26 -13.11 -0.33 -21.95
C PHE A 26 -13.30 0.75 -20.86
N ASN A 27 -14.21 1.69 -21.07
CA ASN A 27 -14.54 2.71 -20.07
C ASN A 27 -15.14 2.10 -18.79
N ARG A 28 -15.98 1.06 -18.92
CA ARG A 28 -16.54 0.32 -17.78
C ARG A 28 -15.45 -0.41 -17.01
N LEU A 29 -14.50 -1.04 -17.70
CA LEU A 29 -13.34 -1.72 -17.08
C LEU A 29 -12.46 -0.77 -16.28
N LEU A 30 -12.21 0.45 -16.79
CA LEU A 30 -11.46 1.46 -16.02
C LEU A 30 -12.23 1.93 -14.78
N GLY A 31 -13.56 1.92 -14.80
CA GLY A 31 -14.39 2.11 -13.60
C GLY A 31 -14.10 3.38 -12.79
N ILE A 32 -13.62 4.47 -13.43
CA ILE A 32 -13.16 5.67 -12.72
C ILE A 32 -14.34 6.38 -12.08
N ARG A 33 -14.32 6.52 -10.75
CA ARG A 33 -15.40 7.11 -9.97
C ARG A 33 -14.87 7.91 -8.78
N TYR A 34 -15.59 8.97 -8.46
CA TYR A 34 -15.30 9.88 -7.36
C TYR A 34 -16.42 9.81 -6.32
N GLY A 35 -16.06 9.62 -5.05
CA GLY A 35 -16.96 9.59 -3.91
C GLY A 35 -16.56 10.61 -2.84
N GLY A 36 -17.51 11.00 -2.00
CA GLY A 36 -17.21 11.73 -0.77
C GLY A 36 -16.69 10.76 0.30
N LYS A 37 -15.96 11.29 1.29
CA LYS A 37 -15.54 10.54 2.48
C LYS A 37 -16.09 11.23 3.72
N VAL A 38 -16.46 10.43 4.72
CA VAL A 38 -16.72 10.92 6.07
C VAL A 38 -15.51 10.54 6.91
N LEU A 39 -14.76 11.54 7.35
CA LEU A 39 -13.59 11.33 8.20
C LEU A 39 -13.99 11.38 9.68
N PRO A 40 -13.28 10.66 10.57
CA PRO A 40 -13.46 10.83 12.00
C PRO A 40 -13.15 12.27 12.41
N GLU A 41 -14.02 12.86 13.22
CA GLU A 41 -13.82 14.21 13.77
C GLU A 41 -12.87 14.11 14.97
N VAL A 42 -11.66 14.66 14.81
CA VAL A 42 -10.66 14.71 15.90
C VAL A 42 -10.71 16.09 16.53
N LYS A 43 -11.13 16.15 17.80
CA LYS A 43 -11.06 17.37 18.61
C LYS A 43 -9.72 17.39 19.32
N LEU A 44 -8.95 18.45 19.07
CA LEU A 44 -7.71 18.70 19.79
C LEU A 44 -7.97 19.61 20.99
N PRO A 45 -7.20 19.50 22.08
CA PRO A 45 -7.27 20.44 23.19
C PRO A 45 -7.10 21.89 22.71
N HIS A 46 -8.00 22.78 23.14
CA HIS A 46 -7.95 24.21 22.80
C HIS A 46 -6.93 24.92 23.70
N ALA A 47 -5.65 24.84 23.30
CA ALA A 47 -4.49 25.40 24.01
C ALA A 47 -4.18 24.73 25.36
N ILE A 48 -3.07 24.00 25.39
CA ILE A 48 -2.47 23.46 26.61
C ILE A 48 -1.96 24.65 27.42
N SER A 49 -2.41 24.84 28.65
CA SER A 49 -1.83 25.83 29.55
C SER A 49 -0.66 25.21 30.31
N PRO A 50 0.38 25.98 30.70
CA PRO A 50 1.42 25.45 31.57
C PRO A 50 0.79 25.09 32.92
N HIS A 51 0.59 23.80 33.17
CA HIS A 51 0.05 23.31 34.43
C HIS A 51 1.19 22.82 35.32
N SER A 52 1.43 23.53 36.42
CA SER A 52 2.23 22.96 37.51
C SER A 52 1.39 21.90 38.22
N LEU A 53 1.99 20.76 38.50
CA LEU A 53 1.33 19.75 39.32
C LEU A 53 1.05 20.33 40.71
N PRO A 54 -0.08 19.97 41.35
CA PRO A 54 -0.35 20.37 42.73
C PRO A 54 0.78 19.85 43.65
N ALA A 55 1.05 20.52 44.78
CA ALA A 55 2.04 20.01 45.73
C ALA A 55 1.60 18.65 46.31
N PHE A 56 2.54 17.73 46.48
CA PHE A 56 2.30 16.48 47.22
C PHE A 56 2.74 16.71 48.67
N ALA A 57 1.80 16.72 49.61
CA ALA A 57 2.03 17.25 50.96
C ALA A 57 2.79 16.29 51.90
N GLY A 58 2.58 14.99 51.76
CA GLY A 58 3.16 13.97 52.64
C GLY A 58 4.22 13.07 51.98
N ARG A 59 4.75 12.14 52.77
CA ARG A 59 5.75 11.15 52.34
C ARG A 59 5.10 9.81 52.02
N ILE A 60 5.46 9.20 50.89
CA ILE A 60 5.19 7.78 50.62
C ILE A 60 6.41 6.98 51.08
N ALA A 61 6.33 6.36 52.25
CA ALA A 61 7.48 5.76 52.93
C ALA A 61 7.84 4.37 52.37
N ALA A 62 6.85 3.57 51.96
CA ALA A 62 7.10 2.22 51.46
C ALA A 62 6.06 1.72 50.45
N VAL A 63 6.51 0.82 49.59
CA VAL A 63 5.69 -0.07 48.74
C VAL A 63 5.87 -1.50 49.25
N THR A 64 4.79 -2.10 49.73
CA THR A 64 4.77 -3.46 50.29
C THR A 64 4.24 -4.44 49.25
N LEU A 65 5.03 -5.46 48.94
CA LEU A 65 4.71 -6.53 47.99
C LEU A 65 4.42 -7.84 48.72
N PRO A 66 3.71 -8.79 48.09
CA PRO A 66 3.52 -10.12 48.67
C PRO A 66 4.85 -10.87 48.86
N GLU A 67 4.91 -11.73 49.88
CA GLU A 67 6.11 -12.49 50.26
C GLU A 67 6.66 -13.35 49.11
N GLY A 68 7.94 -13.17 48.76
CA GLY A 68 8.63 -13.86 47.67
C GLY A 68 8.40 -13.27 46.27
N TRP A 69 7.67 -12.17 46.13
CA TRP A 69 7.34 -11.57 44.82
C TRP A 69 8.33 -10.50 44.35
N THR A 70 9.29 -10.10 45.19
CA THR A 70 10.37 -9.18 44.76
C THR A 70 11.25 -9.77 43.66
N HIS A 71 11.29 -11.11 43.52
CA HIS A 71 12.04 -11.81 42.46
C HIS A 71 11.21 -12.12 41.21
N TYR A 72 9.89 -11.93 41.25
CA TYR A 72 9.04 -12.11 40.07
C TYR A 72 9.13 -10.87 39.18
N ILE A 73 9.69 -11.03 37.98
CA ILE A 73 10.07 -9.92 37.09
C ILE A 73 8.95 -8.88 36.89
N PRO A 74 7.68 -9.26 36.58
CA PRO A 74 6.60 -8.27 36.44
C PRO A 74 6.37 -7.42 37.70
N TYR A 75 6.50 -7.98 38.89
CA TYR A 75 6.35 -7.21 40.14
C TYR A 75 7.56 -6.32 40.39
N ALA A 76 8.78 -6.85 40.23
CA ALA A 76 10.00 -6.10 40.45
C ALA A 76 10.07 -4.85 39.55
N THR A 77 9.75 -5.02 38.26
CA THR A 77 9.75 -3.95 37.27
C THR A 77 8.65 -2.93 37.49
N ALA A 78 7.44 -3.36 37.85
CA ALA A 78 6.34 -2.45 38.18
C ALA A 78 6.57 -1.67 39.48
N ALA A 79 7.10 -2.33 40.52
CA ALA A 79 7.46 -1.67 41.77
C ALA A 79 8.58 -0.65 41.57
N ALA A 80 9.56 -0.95 40.71
CA ALA A 80 10.61 -0.01 40.35
C ALA A 80 10.08 1.22 39.59
N ASP A 81 9.17 1.03 38.62
CA ASP A 81 8.56 2.15 37.89
C ASP A 81 7.71 3.03 38.82
N LEU A 82 6.95 2.41 39.73
CA LEU A 82 6.19 3.12 40.76
C LEU A 82 7.10 3.87 41.74
N ALA A 83 8.18 3.24 42.21
CA ALA A 83 9.16 3.90 43.08
C ALA A 83 9.81 5.11 42.41
N ASN A 84 10.15 5.00 41.12
CA ASN A 84 10.67 6.14 40.34
C ASN A 84 9.61 7.25 40.23
N ALA A 85 8.35 6.91 39.94
CA ALA A 85 7.28 7.91 39.88
C ALA A 85 7.08 8.62 41.23
N ILE A 86 7.17 7.90 42.35
CA ILE A 86 7.09 8.46 43.70
C ILE A 86 8.29 9.37 43.99
N GLU A 87 9.51 8.94 43.68
CA GLU A 87 10.73 9.73 43.89
C GLU A 87 10.67 11.04 43.11
N THR A 88 10.29 10.96 41.83
CA THR A 88 10.08 12.14 40.98
C THR A 88 8.99 13.06 41.54
N ARG A 89 7.88 12.50 42.04
CA ARG A 89 6.73 13.26 42.53
C ARG A 89 6.93 13.90 43.90
N THR A 90 7.67 13.25 44.78
CA THR A 90 7.78 13.60 46.22
C THR A 90 9.18 14.05 46.63
N GLY A 91 10.19 13.80 45.80
CA GLY A 91 11.60 14.04 46.11
C GLY A 91 12.25 12.92 46.95
N GLU A 92 11.50 11.91 47.37
CA GLU A 92 12.00 10.81 48.19
C GLU A 92 11.65 9.45 47.58
N ARG A 93 12.64 8.56 47.50
CA ARG A 93 12.44 7.18 47.02
C ARG A 93 11.83 6.32 48.13
N PRO A 94 10.73 5.59 47.88
CA PRO A 94 10.12 4.71 48.86
C PRO A 94 10.95 3.44 49.06
N ILE A 95 10.83 2.81 50.22
CA ILE A 95 11.40 1.49 50.47
C ILE A 95 10.50 0.43 49.83
N ILE A 96 11.05 -0.45 48.99
CA ILE A 96 10.34 -1.64 48.52
C ILE A 96 10.61 -2.76 49.54
N MET A 97 9.54 -3.31 50.10
CA MET A 97 9.60 -4.31 51.17
C MET A 97 8.58 -5.43 50.94
N GLU A 98 8.74 -6.55 51.64
CA GLU A 98 7.80 -7.67 51.58
C GLU A 98 6.89 -7.70 52.81
N GLU A 99 5.71 -8.29 52.69
CA GLU A 99 4.74 -8.43 53.79
C GLU A 99 5.29 -9.07 55.07
N SER A 100 6.36 -9.86 54.98
CA SER A 100 7.02 -10.51 56.12
C SER A 100 7.79 -9.54 57.03
N ASP A 101 8.02 -8.30 56.58
CA ASP A 101 8.76 -7.30 57.33
C ASP A 101 7.88 -6.71 58.46
N LYS A 102 8.35 -6.82 59.72
CA LYS A 102 7.49 -6.70 60.92
C LYS A 102 7.07 -5.27 61.30
N GLU A 103 7.78 -4.22 60.86
CA GLU A 103 7.47 -2.83 61.24
C GLU A 103 7.32 -1.94 60.00
N LEU A 104 6.10 -1.43 59.78
CA LEU A 104 5.82 -0.47 58.72
C LEU A 104 6.35 0.92 59.12
N PRO A 105 7.11 1.62 58.25
CA PRO A 105 7.59 2.96 58.57
C PRO A 105 6.43 3.97 58.71
N PRO A 106 6.60 5.07 59.46
CA PRO A 106 5.61 6.14 59.52
C PRO A 106 5.47 6.84 58.16
N GLY A 107 4.26 7.27 57.81
CA GLY A 107 3.93 7.88 56.51
C GLY A 107 2.96 7.06 55.65
N GLY A 108 2.86 7.42 54.37
CA GLY A 108 2.02 6.75 53.38
C GLY A 108 2.58 5.40 52.97
N ILE A 109 1.73 4.36 52.94
CA ILE A 109 2.11 3.00 52.52
C ILE A 109 1.25 2.58 51.34
N ILE A 110 1.89 2.05 50.29
CA ILE A 110 1.19 1.38 49.20
C ILE A 110 1.32 -0.13 49.43
N ALA A 111 0.20 -0.84 49.52
CA ALA A 111 0.18 -2.28 49.74
C ALA A 111 -0.46 -3.01 48.58
N VAL A 112 0.24 -4.01 48.05
CA VAL A 112 -0.12 -4.70 46.82
C VAL A 112 -0.51 -6.15 47.12
N GLY A 113 -1.62 -6.63 46.56
CA GLY A 113 -2.05 -8.03 46.67
C GLY A 113 -2.51 -8.45 48.07
N THR A 114 -2.03 -9.61 48.54
CA THR A 114 -2.43 -10.22 49.83
C THR A 114 -2.11 -9.37 51.06
N GLY A 115 -1.19 -8.42 50.95
CA GLY A 115 -0.78 -7.50 52.02
C GLY A 115 -1.78 -6.39 52.23
N ALA A 116 -2.64 -6.16 51.25
CA ALA A 116 -3.87 -5.44 51.46
C ALA A 116 -4.83 -6.27 52.35
N ALA A 117 -4.98 -7.58 52.10
CA ALA A 117 -5.97 -8.46 52.75
C ALA A 117 -5.77 -8.71 54.26
N LYS A 118 -4.53 -8.68 54.77
CA LYS A 118 -4.24 -8.94 56.19
C LYS A 118 -4.42 -7.74 57.14
N THR A 119 -4.52 -6.52 56.62
CA THR A 119 -4.44 -5.29 57.43
C THR A 119 -5.45 -4.21 57.04
N THR A 120 -6.44 -4.54 56.21
CA THR A 120 -7.53 -3.63 55.81
C THR A 120 -8.88 -4.23 56.24
N PRO A 121 -9.87 -3.44 56.70
CA PRO A 121 -11.17 -3.96 57.10
C PRO A 121 -11.80 -4.88 56.03
N GLN A 122 -12.39 -6.01 56.42
CA GLN A 122 -12.95 -7.05 55.53
C GLN A 122 -13.93 -6.53 54.45
N LYS A 123 -14.51 -5.32 54.64
CA LYS A 123 -15.39 -4.62 53.68
C LYS A 123 -14.67 -3.94 52.50
N LEU A 124 -13.34 -3.86 52.51
CA LEU A 124 -12.49 -3.16 51.53
C LEU A 124 -11.69 -4.15 50.64
N HIS A 125 -12.19 -5.38 50.52
CA HIS A 125 -11.55 -6.46 49.75
C HIS A 125 -12.52 -7.12 48.78
N THR A 126 -12.88 -6.40 47.72
CA THR A 126 -13.53 -7.05 46.58
C THR A 126 -12.57 -7.01 45.40
N PRO A 127 -11.88 -8.13 45.10
CA PRO A 127 -11.11 -8.20 43.86
C PRO A 127 -12.04 -7.97 42.67
N PRO A 128 -11.57 -7.30 41.62
CA PRO A 128 -12.36 -7.11 40.41
C PRO A 128 -12.72 -8.44 39.78
N PRO A 129 -13.84 -8.49 39.03
CA PRO A 129 -14.24 -9.70 38.32
C PRO A 129 -13.28 -10.08 37.18
N SER A 130 -12.56 -9.10 36.59
CA SER A 130 -11.56 -9.37 35.56
C SER A 130 -10.22 -9.79 36.19
N ALA A 131 -9.59 -10.82 35.63
CA ALA A 131 -8.25 -11.25 36.03
C ALA A 131 -7.20 -10.14 35.88
N GLU A 132 -7.32 -9.28 34.87
CA GLU A 132 -6.38 -8.18 34.62
C GLU A 132 -6.78 -6.87 35.32
N GLY A 133 -8.00 -6.80 35.85
CA GLY A 133 -8.49 -5.62 36.57
C GLY A 133 -7.82 -5.44 37.92
N PHE A 134 -7.91 -4.23 38.48
CA PHE A 134 -7.47 -3.92 39.83
C PHE A 134 -8.37 -2.92 40.55
N SER A 135 -8.38 -3.00 41.88
CA SER A 135 -9.06 -2.07 42.78
C SER A 135 -8.04 -1.26 43.57
N LEU A 136 -8.30 0.04 43.71
CA LEU A 136 -7.51 1.00 44.47
C LEU A 136 -8.35 1.56 45.61
N GLN A 137 -7.90 1.38 46.84
CA GLN A 137 -8.64 1.78 48.04
C GLN A 137 -7.74 2.43 49.09
N GLY A 138 -7.92 3.73 49.28
CA GLY A 138 -7.22 4.53 50.28
C GLY A 138 -7.95 4.57 51.62
N HIS A 139 -7.19 4.63 52.72
CA HIS A 139 -7.74 4.90 54.06
C HIS A 139 -6.66 5.45 55.00
N PHE A 140 -7.09 6.10 56.07
CA PHE A 140 -6.21 6.52 57.16
C PHE A 140 -5.79 5.33 58.02
N ARG A 141 -4.58 5.42 58.60
CA ARG A 141 -4.07 4.47 59.60
C ARG A 141 -3.33 5.22 60.71
N ASP A 142 -3.05 4.54 61.82
CA ASP A 142 -2.18 5.09 62.85
C ASP A 142 -0.79 5.38 62.27
N GLY A 143 -0.33 6.62 62.40
CA GLY A 143 0.98 7.07 61.88
C GLY A 143 1.03 7.36 60.36
N GLY A 144 -0.10 7.46 59.66
CA GLY A 144 -0.15 7.92 58.26
C GLY A 144 -1.40 7.50 57.49
N TRP A 145 -1.22 7.02 56.25
CA TRP A 145 -2.29 6.48 55.41
C TRP A 145 -1.82 5.24 54.68
N LYS A 146 -2.77 4.50 54.11
CA LYS A 146 -2.51 3.30 53.32
C LYS A 146 -3.36 3.29 52.05
N LEU A 147 -2.76 2.92 50.93
CA LEU A 147 -3.44 2.62 49.67
C LEU A 147 -3.28 1.14 49.35
N ALA A 148 -4.40 0.43 49.26
CA ALA A 148 -4.44 -0.95 48.82
C ALA A 148 -4.59 -1.03 47.29
N ILE A 149 -3.74 -1.82 46.64
CA ILE A 149 -3.87 -2.26 45.24
C ILE A 149 -4.22 -3.75 45.25
N THR A 150 -5.43 -4.10 44.82
CA THR A 150 -5.90 -5.49 44.77
C THR A 150 -6.34 -5.86 43.36
N GLY A 151 -5.54 -6.67 42.68
CA GLY A 151 -5.83 -7.23 41.36
C GLY A 151 -6.74 -8.46 41.40
N GLY A 152 -7.46 -8.73 40.31
CA GLY A 152 -8.18 -9.98 40.12
C GLY A 152 -7.26 -11.19 39.88
N SER A 153 -5.98 -10.93 39.60
CA SER A 153 -4.88 -11.90 39.51
C SER A 153 -3.55 -11.22 39.88
N PRO A 154 -2.43 -11.96 39.95
CA PRO A 154 -1.12 -11.34 40.11
C PRO A 154 -0.79 -10.29 39.04
N MET A 155 -1.23 -10.47 37.79
CA MET A 155 -1.04 -9.46 36.75
C MET A 155 -1.92 -8.23 36.95
N GLY A 156 -3.11 -8.37 37.55
CA GLY A 156 -3.91 -7.21 37.96
C GLY A 156 -3.16 -6.30 38.95
N ASN A 157 -2.43 -6.89 39.90
CA ASN A 157 -1.57 -6.12 40.82
C ASN A 157 -0.47 -5.35 40.07
N VAL A 158 0.17 -6.00 39.09
CA VAL A 158 1.21 -5.40 38.23
C VAL A 158 0.64 -4.20 37.47
N TYR A 159 -0.52 -4.36 36.83
CA TYR A 159 -1.18 -3.27 36.11
C TYR A 159 -1.63 -2.15 37.04
N GLY A 160 -2.09 -2.46 38.25
CA GLY A 160 -2.44 -1.46 39.25
C GLY A 160 -1.25 -0.61 39.70
N MET A 161 -0.06 -1.20 39.82
CA MET A 161 1.17 -0.44 40.10
C MET A 161 1.56 0.48 38.96
N TYR A 162 1.54 0.01 37.70
CA TYR A 162 1.82 0.86 36.54
C TYR A 162 0.79 1.99 36.36
N TRP A 163 -0.49 1.69 36.59
CA TRP A 163 -1.54 2.71 36.57
C TRP A 163 -1.28 3.78 37.63
N LEU A 164 -0.91 3.38 38.86
CA LEU A 164 -0.63 4.33 39.94
C LEU A 164 0.62 5.17 39.65
N ALA A 165 1.65 4.58 39.04
CA ALA A 165 2.84 5.30 38.60
C ALA A 165 2.46 6.43 37.61
N ASP A 166 1.58 6.13 36.66
CA ASP A 166 1.09 7.13 35.71
C ASP A 166 0.14 8.14 36.36
N ALA A 167 -0.71 7.72 37.30
CA ALA A 167 -1.57 8.64 38.04
C ALA A 167 -0.76 9.67 38.85
N LEU A 168 0.34 9.24 39.47
CA LEU A 168 1.27 10.13 40.17
C LEU A 168 1.95 11.13 39.22
N ARG A 169 2.38 10.66 38.04
CA ARG A 169 2.92 11.52 36.97
C ARG A 169 1.87 12.49 36.43
N GLY A 170 0.61 12.04 36.33
CA GLY A 170 -0.55 12.84 35.94
C GLY A 170 -1.05 13.80 37.02
N GLY A 171 -0.38 13.90 38.17
CA GLY A 171 -0.64 14.94 39.15
C GLY A 171 -1.47 14.54 40.37
N TYR A 172 -1.77 13.26 40.56
CA TYR A 172 -2.52 12.81 41.75
C TYR A 172 -1.87 13.32 43.04
N THR A 173 -2.71 13.83 43.94
CA THR A 173 -2.35 14.36 45.25
C THR A 173 -2.48 13.30 46.33
N GLU A 174 -1.80 13.51 47.45
CA GLU A 174 -1.95 12.67 48.63
C GLU A 174 -3.43 12.51 49.06
N ARG A 175 -4.18 13.62 49.04
CA ARG A 175 -5.61 13.60 49.40
C ARG A 175 -6.41 12.68 48.48
N GLU A 176 -6.15 12.71 47.18
CA GLU A 176 -6.82 11.83 46.23
C GLU A 176 -6.47 10.37 46.47
N LEU A 177 -5.20 10.06 46.75
CA LEU A 177 -4.78 8.69 47.09
C LEU A 177 -5.41 8.17 48.38
N ILE A 178 -5.62 9.02 49.38
CA ILE A 178 -6.27 8.64 50.64
C ILE A 178 -7.76 8.34 50.45
N HIS A 179 -8.43 9.06 49.54
CA HIS A 179 -9.87 8.96 49.35
C HIS A 179 -10.27 8.12 48.12
N ILE A 180 -9.29 7.59 47.37
CA ILE A 180 -9.58 6.79 46.19
C ILE A 180 -10.33 5.51 46.59
N ASN A 181 -11.40 5.23 45.87
CA ASN A 181 -12.13 3.97 45.92
C ASN A 181 -12.62 3.66 44.51
N ARG A 182 -11.76 3.04 43.71
CA ARG A 182 -12.01 2.80 42.28
C ARG A 182 -11.62 1.38 41.91
N THR A 183 -12.47 0.72 41.14
CA THR A 183 -12.14 -0.52 40.43
C THR A 183 -11.99 -0.20 38.95
N ILE A 184 -10.91 -0.69 38.34
CA ILE A 184 -10.56 -0.44 36.95
C ILE A 184 -10.36 -1.79 36.26
N ASP A 185 -11.13 -2.00 35.20
CA ASP A 185 -10.99 -3.13 34.29
C ASP A 185 -10.49 -2.63 32.93
N PRO A 186 -9.66 -3.41 32.21
CA PRO A 186 -9.25 -3.03 30.87
C PRO A 186 -10.45 -3.02 29.93
N ALA A 187 -10.56 -1.98 29.10
CA ALA A 187 -11.63 -1.89 28.13
C ALA A 187 -11.56 -3.02 27.09
N PHE A 188 -10.36 -3.39 26.61
CA PHE A 188 -10.18 -4.47 25.63
C PHE A 188 -9.37 -5.62 26.22
N ARG A 189 -9.84 -6.86 26.05
CA ARG A 189 -9.17 -8.07 26.55
C ARG A 189 -7.86 -8.39 25.83
N TYR A 190 -7.81 -8.19 24.51
CA TYR A 190 -6.62 -8.48 23.71
C TYR A 190 -5.88 -7.19 23.39
N ARG A 191 -4.64 -7.05 23.85
CA ARG A 191 -3.80 -5.86 23.63
C ARG A 191 -2.47 -6.33 23.09
N LEU A 192 -2.42 -6.57 21.77
CA LEU A 192 -1.29 -7.20 21.08
C LEU A 192 -0.35 -6.17 20.47
N VAL A 193 0.94 -6.50 20.41
CA VAL A 193 1.98 -5.78 19.65
C VAL A 193 2.74 -6.73 18.73
N ASP A 194 3.40 -6.20 17.70
CA ASP A 194 4.47 -6.93 16.99
C ASP A 194 5.75 -6.99 17.84
N MET A 195 6.86 -7.53 17.29
CA MET A 195 8.13 -7.72 18.01
C MET A 195 9.02 -6.48 18.09
N GLY A 196 8.52 -5.30 17.72
CA GLY A 196 9.41 -4.16 17.50
C GLY A 196 10.53 -4.53 16.52
N ALA A 197 11.76 -4.14 16.83
CA ALA A 197 12.96 -4.46 16.05
C ALA A 197 13.81 -5.60 16.62
N VAL A 198 13.23 -6.47 17.45
CA VAL A 198 13.96 -7.62 18.01
C VAL A 198 14.54 -8.47 16.87
N GLY A 199 15.84 -8.74 16.93
CA GLY A 199 16.55 -9.55 15.95
C GLY A 199 16.79 -8.90 14.59
N ILE A 200 16.52 -7.60 14.43
CA ILE A 200 16.86 -6.85 13.21
C ILE A 200 18.25 -6.25 13.39
N VAL A 201 19.16 -6.54 12.45
CA VAL A 201 20.52 -5.99 12.48
C VAL A 201 20.52 -4.60 11.82
N PRO A 202 20.99 -3.55 12.50
CA PRO A 202 21.14 -2.23 11.89
C PRO A 202 22.41 -2.17 11.04
N ASP A 203 22.46 -2.91 9.93
CA ASP A 203 23.60 -2.91 9.00
C ASP A 203 23.52 -1.73 8.02
N PRO A 204 24.37 -0.69 8.15
CA PRO A 204 24.34 0.48 7.27
C PRO A 204 24.65 0.14 5.81
N ALA A 205 25.38 -0.95 5.53
CA ALA A 205 25.77 -1.32 4.18
C ALA A 205 24.62 -1.95 3.38
N ALA A 206 23.66 -2.56 4.08
CA ALA A 206 22.49 -3.21 3.51
C ALA A 206 21.22 -2.33 3.53
N TRP A 207 21.31 -1.08 4.00
CA TRP A 207 20.15 -0.20 4.23
C TRP A 207 19.93 0.85 3.13
N GLY A 208 18.69 1.29 2.95
CA GLY A 208 18.28 2.45 2.13
C GLY A 208 17.75 2.15 0.73
N HIS A 209 17.87 0.90 0.25
CA HIS A 209 17.54 0.54 -1.14
C HIS A 209 16.66 -0.69 -1.29
N ASP A 210 16.33 -1.36 -0.19
CA ASP A 210 15.58 -2.62 -0.22
C ASP A 210 14.09 -2.41 0.02
N TYR A 211 13.31 -2.60 -1.04
CA TYR A 211 11.84 -2.47 -1.03
C TYR A 211 11.11 -3.78 -0.72
N LEU A 212 11.81 -4.83 -0.26
CA LEU A 212 11.19 -6.02 0.28
C LEU A 212 10.39 -5.68 1.55
N HIS A 213 9.29 -6.40 1.75
CA HIS A 213 8.46 -6.31 2.96
C HIS A 213 8.93 -7.25 4.07
N HIS A 214 9.92 -8.12 3.77
CA HIS A 214 10.58 -8.93 4.77
C HIS A 214 11.35 -8.03 5.76
N THR A 215 11.28 -8.32 7.06
CA THR A 215 11.89 -7.49 8.11
C THR A 215 13.36 -7.81 8.37
N HIS A 216 13.89 -8.87 7.74
CA HIS A 216 15.24 -9.41 7.97
C HIS A 216 15.51 -9.78 9.44
N ALA A 217 14.46 -9.91 10.25
CA ALA A 217 14.56 -10.36 11.62
C ALA A 217 15.16 -11.77 11.67
N PHE A 218 16.11 -11.97 12.59
CA PHE A 218 16.81 -13.22 12.87
C PHE A 218 17.70 -13.74 11.74
N GLN A 219 17.91 -12.98 10.65
CA GLN A 219 18.70 -13.45 9.50
C GLN A 219 20.16 -13.74 9.87
N ASP A 220 20.72 -13.03 10.84
CA ASP A 220 22.09 -13.24 11.34
C ASP A 220 22.20 -14.39 12.35
N ALA A 221 21.07 -14.88 12.86
CA ALA A 221 21.03 -15.95 13.87
C ALA A 221 20.52 -17.28 13.32
N VAL A 222 19.58 -17.28 12.36
CA VAL A 222 19.05 -18.50 11.76
C VAL A 222 19.88 -18.89 10.54
N LEU A 223 20.55 -20.05 10.63
CA LEU A 223 21.49 -20.53 9.62
C LEU A 223 20.84 -21.56 8.69
N LEU A 224 21.28 -21.58 7.43
CA LEU A 224 20.83 -22.58 6.43
C LEU A 224 21.41 -23.97 6.67
N THR A 225 22.57 -24.05 7.33
CA THR A 225 23.33 -25.28 7.60
C THR A 225 23.52 -25.48 9.09
N GLU A 226 23.86 -26.70 9.51
CA GLU A 226 24.26 -27.00 10.89
C GLU A 226 25.31 -25.97 11.38
N PRO A 227 25.19 -25.40 12.59
CA PRO A 227 24.28 -25.79 13.69
C PRO A 227 22.84 -25.23 13.61
N TYR A 228 22.45 -24.61 12.49
CA TYR A 228 21.13 -23.98 12.23
C TYR A 228 20.78 -22.74 13.06
N VAL A 229 21.44 -22.53 14.19
CA VAL A 229 21.37 -21.30 14.98
C VAL A 229 22.78 -20.84 15.36
N ASP A 230 23.09 -19.57 15.15
CA ASP A 230 24.25 -18.92 15.76
C ASP A 230 23.91 -18.53 17.21
N GLU A 231 24.47 -19.28 18.17
CA GLU A 231 24.16 -19.13 19.59
C GLU A 231 24.51 -17.74 20.15
N ARG A 232 25.54 -17.09 19.60
CA ARG A 232 25.94 -15.75 20.04
C ARG A 232 24.91 -14.73 19.61
N ASN A 233 24.50 -14.76 18.35
CA ASN A 233 23.50 -13.84 17.82
C ASN A 233 22.11 -14.12 18.42
N PHE A 234 21.78 -15.40 18.67
CA PHE A 234 20.54 -15.77 19.35
C PHE A 234 20.49 -15.30 20.81
N SER A 235 21.62 -15.30 21.52
CA SER A 235 21.72 -14.75 22.88
C SER A 235 21.43 -13.24 22.89
N ARG A 236 21.93 -12.48 21.91
CA ARG A 236 21.60 -11.06 21.72
C ARG A 236 20.09 -10.87 21.48
N ILE A 237 19.51 -11.65 20.57
CA ILE A 237 18.07 -11.63 20.27
C ILE A 237 17.24 -11.91 21.53
N SER A 238 17.66 -12.87 22.34
CA SER A 238 16.97 -13.23 23.57
C SER A 238 16.93 -12.07 24.55
N GLU A 239 18.01 -11.31 24.68
CA GLU A 239 18.07 -10.14 25.55
C GLU A 239 17.26 -8.95 25.00
N GLU A 240 17.32 -8.72 23.69
CA GLU A 240 16.45 -7.76 23.00
C GLU A 240 14.97 -8.09 23.23
N PHE A 241 14.59 -9.36 23.04
CA PHE A 241 13.22 -9.83 23.25
C PHE A 241 12.76 -9.61 24.69
N ARG A 242 13.60 -9.92 25.69
CA ARG A 242 13.30 -9.68 27.11
C ARG A 242 13.07 -8.20 27.40
N THR A 243 13.98 -7.36 26.93
CA THR A 243 13.91 -5.90 27.10
C THR A 243 12.65 -5.32 26.46
N TYR A 244 12.33 -5.76 25.24
CA TYR A 244 11.14 -5.31 24.52
C TYR A 244 9.85 -5.72 25.23
N LEU A 245 9.73 -6.99 25.65
CA LEU A 245 8.53 -7.48 26.34
C LEU A 245 8.27 -6.76 27.66
N GLN A 246 9.30 -6.54 28.47
CA GLN A 246 9.15 -5.78 29.72
C GLN A 246 8.68 -4.35 29.45
N ARG A 247 9.18 -3.71 28.38
CA ARG A 247 8.74 -2.37 27.97
C ARG A 247 7.26 -2.35 27.62
N VAL A 248 6.81 -3.18 26.69
CA VAL A 248 5.41 -3.16 26.22
C VAL A 248 4.44 -3.64 27.31
N LEU A 249 4.86 -4.55 28.18
CA LEU A 249 4.09 -4.95 29.36
C LEU A 249 3.87 -3.76 30.30
N SER A 250 4.90 -2.92 30.53
CA SER A 250 4.76 -1.70 31.36
C SER A 250 3.75 -0.69 30.81
N TYR A 251 3.51 -0.72 29.49
CA TYR A 251 2.51 0.12 28.83
C TYR A 251 1.11 -0.51 28.85
N GLY A 252 0.98 -1.79 29.23
CA GLY A 252 -0.30 -2.46 29.40
C GLY A 252 -0.65 -3.44 28.28
N TYR A 253 0.27 -3.72 27.35
CA TYR A 253 0.08 -4.82 26.40
C TYR A 253 0.14 -6.17 27.11
N ASN A 254 -0.60 -7.15 26.59
CA ASN A 254 -0.72 -8.48 27.17
C ASN A 254 -0.55 -9.60 26.14
N GLY A 255 0.01 -9.28 24.97
CA GLY A 255 0.38 -10.28 23.99
C GLY A 255 1.30 -9.77 22.90
N ILE A 256 1.95 -10.72 22.26
CA ILE A 256 3.00 -10.53 21.27
C ILE A 256 2.67 -11.34 20.02
N VAL A 257 2.80 -10.72 18.85
CA VAL A 257 2.66 -11.35 17.54
C VAL A 257 4.05 -11.61 16.97
N PHE A 258 4.37 -12.88 16.74
CA PHE A 258 5.67 -13.37 16.30
C PHE A 258 5.54 -14.01 14.90
N ASP A 259 6.36 -13.61 13.93
CA ASP A 259 6.30 -14.21 12.58
C ASP A 259 6.97 -15.58 12.54
N GLY A 260 6.24 -16.59 12.07
CA GLY A 260 6.77 -17.94 11.90
C GLY A 260 5.70 -19.00 12.00
N PHE A 261 5.78 -20.02 11.17
CA PHE A 261 4.83 -21.14 11.18
C PHE A 261 5.49 -22.43 10.66
N LEU A 262 5.82 -22.47 9.36
CA LEU A 262 6.38 -23.68 8.73
C LEU A 262 7.78 -24.01 9.25
N GLU A 263 8.51 -23.01 9.74
CA GLU A 263 9.82 -23.13 10.39
C GLU A 263 9.79 -24.02 11.64
N PHE A 264 8.59 -24.30 12.17
CA PHE A 264 8.39 -25.08 13.38
C PHE A 264 7.59 -26.36 13.17
N ILE A 265 7.29 -26.80 11.94
CA ILE A 265 6.37 -27.94 11.68
C ILE A 265 7.00 -28.95 10.73
N ASN A 266 6.90 -30.24 11.06
CA ASN A 266 7.40 -31.33 10.22
C ASN A 266 6.32 -32.07 9.44
N PHE A 267 5.04 -31.86 9.78
CA PHE A 267 3.90 -32.62 9.27
C PHE A 267 4.00 -34.12 9.62
N ASP A 268 4.44 -34.42 10.85
CA ASP A 268 4.62 -35.79 11.37
C ASP A 268 3.28 -36.55 11.44
N ARG A 269 2.14 -35.83 11.44
CA ARG A 269 0.78 -36.37 11.46
C ARG A 269 0.20 -36.67 10.08
N VAL A 270 0.96 -36.43 9.01
CA VAL A 270 0.49 -36.52 7.63
C VAL A 270 1.08 -37.77 6.97
N GLY A 271 0.21 -38.63 6.41
CA GLY A 271 0.64 -39.88 5.77
C GLY A 271 1.40 -40.78 6.74
N ASN A 272 2.60 -41.22 6.37
CA ASN A 272 3.51 -41.94 7.28
C ASN A 272 4.40 -41.03 8.17
N GLY A 273 4.16 -39.72 8.15
CA GLY A 273 4.94 -38.71 8.89
C GLY A 273 6.28 -38.33 8.27
N ARG A 274 6.62 -38.86 7.09
CA ARG A 274 7.89 -38.61 6.37
C ARG A 274 7.69 -38.26 4.89
N GLU A 275 6.45 -38.11 4.45
CA GLU A 275 6.11 -37.82 3.05
C GLU A 275 6.39 -36.37 2.64
N VAL A 276 6.26 -35.41 3.57
CA VAL A 276 6.58 -33.99 3.31
C VAL A 276 8.07 -33.74 3.46
N TYR A 277 8.60 -34.02 4.65
CA TYR A 277 10.03 -33.97 4.93
C TYR A 277 10.53 -35.38 5.27
N GLY A 278 11.41 -35.91 4.44
CA GLY A 278 12.04 -37.22 4.65
C GLY A 278 12.82 -37.30 5.97
N PRO A 279 13.19 -38.53 6.41
CA PRO A 279 13.82 -38.75 7.72
C PRO A 279 15.12 -37.95 7.91
N ASP A 280 15.98 -37.91 6.90
CA ASP A 280 17.27 -37.20 6.94
C ASP A 280 17.19 -35.76 6.39
N SER A 281 15.98 -35.21 6.28
CA SER A 281 15.75 -33.89 5.71
C SER A 281 16.40 -32.79 6.56
N PRO A 282 17.15 -31.84 5.95
CA PRO A 282 17.71 -30.71 6.69
C PRO A 282 16.63 -29.81 7.31
N TYR A 283 15.41 -29.79 6.74
CA TYR A 283 14.26 -29.08 7.31
C TYR A 283 13.93 -29.63 8.69
N ARG A 284 13.87 -30.96 8.84
CA ARG A 284 13.54 -31.61 10.12
C ARG A 284 14.55 -31.28 11.21
N LYS A 285 15.84 -31.37 10.89
CA LYS A 285 16.92 -31.05 11.85
C LYS A 285 16.88 -29.57 12.24
N ARG A 286 16.71 -28.68 11.26
CA ARG A 286 16.57 -27.25 11.50
C ARG A 286 15.34 -26.92 12.35
N HIS A 287 14.17 -27.45 12.00
CA HIS A 287 12.93 -27.23 12.76
C HIS A 287 13.08 -27.68 14.22
N GLN A 288 13.81 -28.77 14.49
CA GLN A 288 14.07 -29.18 15.86
C GLN A 288 14.87 -28.13 16.63
N VAL A 289 15.99 -27.65 16.09
CA VAL A 289 16.81 -26.61 16.73
C VAL A 289 16.01 -25.31 16.92
N LEU A 290 15.24 -24.90 15.89
CA LEU A 290 14.40 -23.72 15.98
C LEU A 290 13.28 -23.87 17.03
N ARG A 291 12.67 -25.06 17.16
CA ARG A 291 11.70 -25.32 18.23
C ARG A 291 12.29 -25.18 19.61
N GLU A 292 13.48 -25.75 19.83
CA GLU A 292 14.14 -25.66 21.12
C GLU A 292 14.42 -24.19 21.47
N ARG A 293 15.08 -23.45 20.57
CA ARG A 293 15.51 -22.07 20.83
C ARG A 293 14.38 -21.05 20.87
N PHE A 294 13.47 -21.04 19.90
CA PHE A 294 12.33 -20.12 19.92
C PHE A 294 11.29 -20.51 20.99
N GLY A 295 11.22 -21.79 21.37
CA GLY A 295 10.42 -22.26 22.49
C GLY A 295 10.80 -21.57 23.81
N GLU A 296 12.08 -21.31 24.04
CA GLU A 296 12.56 -20.55 25.22
C GLU A 296 12.00 -19.11 25.24
N LEU A 297 11.95 -18.44 24.08
CA LEU A 297 11.37 -17.10 23.96
C LEU A 297 9.86 -17.12 24.25
N PHE A 298 9.13 -18.09 23.67
CA PHE A 298 7.68 -18.21 23.87
C PHE A 298 7.34 -18.52 25.34
N GLN A 299 8.11 -19.41 25.98
CA GLN A 299 7.95 -19.71 27.40
C GLN A 299 8.21 -18.48 28.28
N TYR A 300 9.26 -17.71 27.97
CA TYR A 300 9.54 -16.47 28.69
C TYR A 300 8.38 -15.48 28.57
N ALA A 301 7.87 -15.24 27.36
CA ALA A 301 6.71 -14.35 27.16
C ALA A 301 5.49 -14.81 27.97
N HIS A 302 5.17 -16.10 27.90
CA HIS A 302 4.05 -16.69 28.65
C HIS A 302 4.22 -16.56 30.17
N SER A 303 5.45 -16.68 30.69
CA SER A 303 5.74 -16.50 32.12
C SER A 303 5.49 -15.08 32.65
N LEU A 304 5.49 -14.09 31.75
CA LEU A 304 5.13 -12.70 32.04
C LEU A 304 3.62 -12.44 31.91
N GLY A 305 2.81 -13.46 31.63
CA GLY A 305 1.37 -13.33 31.36
C GLY A 305 1.06 -12.79 29.96
N MET A 306 2.04 -12.76 29.04
CA MET A 306 1.83 -12.35 27.66
C MET A 306 1.28 -13.51 26.83
N LYS A 307 0.25 -13.23 26.03
CA LYS A 307 -0.26 -14.15 25.01
C LYS A 307 0.72 -14.24 23.86
N VAL A 308 1.09 -15.44 23.43
CA VAL A 308 1.99 -15.65 22.29
C VAL A 308 1.17 -16.05 21.07
N VAL A 309 1.17 -15.20 20.04
CA VAL A 309 0.46 -15.42 18.78
C VAL A 309 1.48 -15.54 17.67
N LEU A 310 1.53 -16.68 16.98
CA LEU A 310 2.38 -16.84 15.80
C LEU A 310 1.69 -16.25 14.57
N ALA A 311 2.40 -15.80 13.54
CA ALA A 311 1.82 -15.16 12.35
C ALA A 311 2.36 -15.74 11.05
N THR A 312 1.49 -15.88 10.05
CA THR A 312 1.87 -16.36 8.71
C THR A 312 0.93 -15.86 7.60
N ASP A 313 1.46 -15.83 6.38
CA ASP A 313 0.72 -15.50 5.16
C ASP A 313 0.28 -16.77 4.44
N MET A 314 -1.02 -16.89 4.22
CA MET A 314 -1.63 -18.03 3.55
C MET A 314 -1.59 -17.86 2.03
N LEU A 315 -1.13 -18.84 1.27
CA LEU A 315 -0.70 -20.19 1.66
C LEU A 315 0.83 -20.25 1.85
N PRO A 316 1.38 -20.63 3.03
CA PRO A 316 2.81 -20.79 3.20
C PRO A 316 3.27 -22.15 2.65
N LEU A 317 4.45 -22.17 2.04
CA LEU A 317 5.01 -23.31 1.31
C LEU A 317 6.53 -23.44 1.54
N THR A 318 6.99 -24.67 1.38
CA THR A 318 8.38 -25.04 1.08
C THR A 318 8.37 -25.89 -0.18
N ALA A 319 9.48 -26.02 -0.91
CA ALA A 319 9.51 -26.82 -2.12
C ALA A 319 9.08 -28.30 -1.89
N PRO A 320 9.45 -28.99 -0.78
CA PRO A 320 8.92 -30.31 -0.46
C PRO A 320 7.41 -30.32 -0.18
N LEU A 321 6.89 -29.35 0.58
CA LEU A 321 5.47 -29.26 0.89
C LEU A 321 4.63 -29.01 -0.38
N GLU A 322 5.08 -28.13 -1.27
CA GLU A 322 4.38 -27.88 -2.53
C GLU A 322 4.34 -29.15 -3.41
N ARG A 323 5.46 -29.87 -3.53
CA ARG A 323 5.48 -31.15 -4.26
C ARG A 323 4.51 -32.17 -3.66
N TYR A 324 4.48 -32.26 -2.32
CA TYR A 324 3.56 -33.14 -1.62
C TYR A 324 2.10 -32.78 -1.92
N LEU A 325 1.71 -31.52 -1.74
CA LEU A 325 0.34 -31.04 -1.99
C LEU A 325 -0.09 -31.32 -3.43
N ARG A 326 0.77 -31.00 -4.42
CA ARG A 326 0.50 -31.27 -5.85
C ARG A 326 0.32 -32.75 -6.19
N SER A 327 0.87 -33.65 -5.38
CA SER A 327 0.73 -35.10 -5.58
C SER A 327 -0.60 -35.66 -5.06
N LYS A 328 -1.33 -34.92 -4.22
CA LYS A 328 -2.59 -35.37 -3.62
C LYS A 328 -3.79 -34.98 -4.48
N PRO A 329 -4.93 -35.69 -4.35
CA PRO A 329 -6.20 -35.25 -4.92
C PRO A 329 -6.53 -33.81 -4.49
N GLY A 330 -7.05 -33.00 -5.41
CA GLY A 330 -7.29 -31.56 -5.18
C GLY A 330 -6.05 -30.66 -5.38
N GLY A 331 -4.85 -31.22 -5.22
CA GLY A 331 -3.60 -30.53 -5.49
C GLY A 331 -3.43 -29.24 -4.67
N MET A 332 -3.38 -28.11 -5.37
CA MET A 332 -3.20 -26.77 -4.80
C MET A 332 -4.51 -25.95 -4.80
N ASP A 333 -5.67 -26.58 -4.98
CA ASP A 333 -6.97 -25.89 -4.93
C ASP A 333 -7.31 -25.49 -3.49
N PRO A 334 -7.36 -24.19 -3.15
CA PRO A 334 -7.65 -23.72 -1.80
C PRO A 334 -9.14 -23.88 -1.42
N SER A 335 -9.99 -24.33 -2.33
CA SER A 335 -11.39 -24.67 -2.04
C SER A 335 -11.53 -26.13 -1.59
N ASP A 336 -10.53 -26.97 -1.83
CA ASP A 336 -10.55 -28.38 -1.43
C ASP A 336 -10.13 -28.54 0.05
N PRO A 337 -10.99 -29.09 0.93
CA PRO A 337 -10.65 -29.35 2.33
C PRO A 337 -9.45 -30.28 2.52
N ASN A 338 -9.11 -31.14 1.55
CA ASN A 338 -7.94 -32.03 1.62
C ASN A 338 -6.64 -31.25 1.71
N LEU A 339 -6.52 -30.10 1.02
CA LEU A 339 -5.38 -29.21 1.15
C LEU A 339 -5.25 -28.73 2.59
N TRP A 340 -6.35 -28.23 3.16
CA TRP A 340 -6.37 -27.66 4.50
C TRP A 340 -6.21 -28.71 5.61
N SER A 341 -6.57 -29.96 5.36
CA SER A 341 -6.34 -31.06 6.31
C SER A 341 -4.85 -31.28 6.63
N VAL A 342 -3.95 -30.96 5.69
CA VAL A 342 -2.49 -30.99 5.87
C VAL A 342 -2.05 -29.87 6.81
N TYR A 343 -2.59 -28.67 6.62
CA TYR A 343 -2.32 -27.51 7.49
C TYR A 343 -2.94 -27.67 8.88
N ARG A 344 -4.13 -28.27 8.98
CA ARG A 344 -4.73 -28.68 10.26
C ARG A 344 -3.77 -29.61 11.02
N ALA A 345 -3.25 -30.64 10.37
CA ALA A 345 -2.31 -31.58 10.98
C ALA A 345 -1.01 -30.88 11.43
N GLY A 346 -0.49 -29.95 10.62
CA GLY A 346 0.65 -29.12 10.99
C GLY A 346 0.36 -28.20 12.18
N LEU A 347 -0.83 -27.61 12.25
CA LEU A 347 -1.24 -26.74 13.35
C LEU A 347 -1.44 -27.52 14.65
N GLU A 348 -2.00 -28.74 14.59
CA GLU A 348 -2.05 -29.63 15.76
C GLU A 348 -0.64 -29.96 16.28
N GLU A 349 0.31 -30.24 15.38
CA GLU A 349 1.71 -30.49 15.74
C GLU A 349 2.36 -29.25 16.38
N LEU A 350 2.09 -28.05 15.85
CA LEU A 350 2.60 -26.80 16.39
C LEU A 350 2.14 -26.57 17.83
N PHE A 351 0.84 -26.74 18.11
CA PHE A 351 0.30 -26.56 19.45
C PHE A 351 0.76 -27.64 20.43
N ASP A 352 1.07 -28.85 19.94
CA ASP A 352 1.71 -29.88 20.77
C ASP A 352 3.16 -29.52 21.09
N ALA A 353 3.90 -28.98 20.12
CA ALA A 353 5.29 -28.58 20.29
C ALA A 353 5.45 -27.36 21.20
N PHE A 354 4.50 -26.42 21.18
CA PHE A 354 4.52 -25.21 21.99
C PHE A 354 3.24 -25.01 22.79
N PRO A 355 3.15 -25.58 24.01
CA PRO A 355 2.04 -25.31 24.91
C PRO A 355 1.87 -23.82 25.26
N SER A 356 2.97 -23.04 25.23
CA SER A 356 2.99 -21.59 25.48
C SER A 356 2.44 -20.72 24.35
N VAL A 357 2.14 -21.29 23.17
CA VAL A 357 1.51 -20.56 22.06
C VAL A 357 -0.01 -20.57 22.23
N ASP A 358 -0.61 -19.38 22.26
CA ASP A 358 -2.05 -19.15 22.51
C ASP A 358 -2.89 -19.13 21.22
N GLY A 359 -2.26 -18.94 20.07
CA GLY A 359 -2.95 -18.93 18.79
C GLY A 359 -2.06 -18.61 17.60
N ILE A 360 -2.69 -18.55 16.42
CA ILE A 360 -2.05 -18.17 15.16
C ILE A 360 -2.85 -17.08 14.45
N MET A 361 -2.15 -16.08 13.95
CA MET A 361 -2.63 -15.03 13.07
C MET A 361 -2.35 -15.40 11.63
N ILE A 362 -3.40 -15.36 10.81
CA ILE A 362 -3.32 -15.73 9.40
C ILE A 362 -3.79 -14.58 8.53
N ARG A 363 -3.06 -14.30 7.45
CA ARG A 363 -3.42 -13.29 6.45
C ARG A 363 -3.56 -13.95 5.07
N ILE A 364 -4.56 -13.57 4.30
CA ILE A 364 -4.83 -14.16 2.96
C ILE A 364 -4.58 -13.21 1.80
N GLY A 365 -4.53 -11.90 2.08
CA GLY A 365 -4.67 -10.90 1.03
C GLY A 365 -3.36 -10.21 0.63
N GLU A 366 -2.22 -10.68 1.12
CA GLU A 366 -0.90 -10.20 0.71
C GLU A 366 0.17 -11.30 0.93
N ALA A 367 0.92 -11.65 -0.12
CA ALA A 367 1.95 -12.68 -0.14
C ALA A 367 2.81 -12.56 -1.42
N GLY A 368 3.84 -13.39 -1.57
CA GLY A 368 4.66 -13.49 -2.78
C GLY A 368 6.09 -12.98 -2.62
N ALA A 369 6.78 -12.78 -3.75
CA ALA A 369 8.23 -12.60 -3.78
C ALA A 369 8.77 -11.43 -2.93
N ILE A 370 7.97 -10.39 -2.69
CA ILE A 370 8.39 -9.26 -1.83
C ILE A 370 8.57 -9.63 -0.35
N TYR A 371 8.05 -10.79 0.07
CA TYR A 371 8.22 -11.34 1.42
C TYR A 371 9.30 -12.43 1.47
N ASN A 372 9.82 -12.87 0.32
CA ASN A 372 10.74 -13.99 0.27
C ASN A 372 12.16 -13.51 0.55
N LEU A 373 12.80 -14.15 1.53
CA LEU A 373 14.22 -13.97 1.75
C LEU A 373 15.02 -14.80 0.75
N LYS A 374 16.09 -14.20 0.21
CA LYS A 374 17.00 -14.90 -0.72
C LYS A 374 17.57 -16.16 -0.05
N ASP A 375 17.63 -17.25 -0.79
CA ASP A 375 18.16 -18.56 -0.37
C ASP A 375 17.38 -19.24 0.78
N TRP A 376 16.27 -18.65 1.23
CA TRP A 376 15.37 -19.21 2.24
C TRP A 376 14.17 -19.90 1.56
N ASP A 377 14.10 -21.23 1.61
CA ASP A 377 13.03 -22.02 0.96
C ASP A 377 11.74 -22.09 1.78
N TYR A 378 11.31 -20.92 2.29
CA TYR A 378 9.98 -20.72 2.87
C TYR A 378 9.38 -19.47 2.21
N TYR A 379 8.20 -19.63 1.63
CA TYR A 379 7.54 -18.59 0.86
C TYR A 379 6.03 -18.70 1.00
N SER A 380 5.31 -17.64 0.63
CA SER A 380 3.84 -17.64 0.61
C SER A 380 3.31 -17.33 -0.78
N THR A 381 2.11 -17.81 -1.08
CA THR A 381 1.43 -17.58 -2.35
C THR A 381 -0.02 -17.14 -2.16
N LEU A 382 -0.47 -16.22 -3.00
CA LEU A 382 -1.84 -15.70 -2.99
C LEU A 382 -2.79 -16.66 -3.70
N LEU A 383 -3.17 -17.77 -3.05
CA LEU A 383 -4.14 -18.73 -3.60
C LEU A 383 -5.56 -18.55 -3.05
N VAL A 384 -5.72 -18.17 -1.78
CA VAL A 384 -7.03 -17.97 -1.14
C VAL A 384 -7.68 -16.69 -1.69
N ARG A 385 -8.61 -16.84 -2.64
CA ARG A 385 -9.18 -15.72 -3.42
C ARG A 385 -10.70 -15.68 -3.46
N THR A 386 -11.39 -16.69 -2.91
CA THR A 386 -12.86 -16.80 -2.91
C THR A 386 -13.40 -16.98 -1.50
N GLY A 387 -14.67 -16.63 -1.26
CA GLY A 387 -15.31 -16.86 0.04
C GLY A 387 -15.33 -18.33 0.43
N GLU A 388 -15.50 -19.24 -0.54
CA GLU A 388 -15.41 -20.68 -0.34
C GLU A 388 -14.01 -21.09 0.17
N SER A 389 -12.94 -20.63 -0.47
CA SER A 389 -11.58 -20.94 -0.05
C SER A 389 -11.24 -20.40 1.35
N VAL A 390 -11.76 -19.23 1.72
CA VAL A 390 -11.61 -18.68 3.08
C VAL A 390 -12.31 -19.55 4.11
N ARG A 391 -13.52 -20.01 3.81
CA ARG A 391 -14.29 -20.87 4.72
C ARG A 391 -13.66 -22.24 4.87
N ALA A 392 -13.23 -22.87 3.77
CA ALA A 392 -12.53 -24.16 3.80
C ALA A 392 -11.26 -24.09 4.67
N MET A 393 -10.48 -23.02 4.52
CA MET A 393 -9.32 -22.74 5.37
C MET A 393 -9.70 -22.60 6.84
N LEU A 394 -10.64 -21.69 7.15
CA LEU A 394 -11.00 -21.37 8.53
C LEU A 394 -11.60 -22.57 9.25
N GLN A 395 -12.43 -23.37 8.59
CA GLN A 395 -13.02 -24.59 9.17
C GLN A 395 -11.96 -25.56 9.69
N GLU A 396 -10.97 -25.87 8.86
CA GLU A 396 -9.93 -26.83 9.19
C GLU A 396 -8.92 -26.30 10.22
N LEU A 397 -8.57 -25.01 10.14
CA LEU A 397 -7.68 -24.38 11.13
C LEU A 397 -8.37 -24.21 12.49
N LEU A 398 -9.66 -23.84 12.51
CA LEU A 398 -10.43 -23.74 13.75
C LEU A 398 -10.62 -25.11 14.40
N TYR A 399 -10.81 -26.18 13.63
CA TYR A 399 -10.88 -27.52 14.21
C TYR A 399 -9.64 -27.85 15.07
N ALA A 400 -8.43 -27.56 14.57
CA ALA A 400 -7.20 -27.75 15.32
C ALA A 400 -7.11 -26.81 16.54
N ALA A 401 -7.52 -25.54 16.37
CA ALA A 401 -7.48 -24.55 17.44
C ALA A 401 -8.46 -24.86 18.58
N GLU A 402 -9.70 -25.23 18.27
CA GLU A 402 -10.75 -25.56 19.24
C GLU A 402 -10.36 -26.78 20.10
N LYS A 403 -9.85 -27.84 19.46
CA LYS A 403 -9.37 -29.05 20.14
C LYS A 403 -8.25 -28.77 21.16
N LYS A 404 -7.50 -27.68 20.95
CA LYS A 404 -6.38 -27.26 21.80
C LYS A 404 -6.68 -26.01 22.61
N GLU A 405 -7.93 -25.53 22.61
CA GLU A 405 -8.35 -24.28 23.26
C GLU A 405 -7.54 -23.04 22.83
N ARG A 406 -7.01 -23.04 21.60
CA ARG A 406 -6.22 -21.94 21.01
C ARG A 406 -7.08 -21.04 20.13
N LYS A 407 -6.54 -19.89 19.70
CA LYS A 407 -7.25 -18.91 18.86
C LYS A 407 -6.72 -18.87 17.43
N ILE A 408 -7.63 -18.62 16.49
CA ILE A 408 -7.30 -18.17 15.13
C ILE A 408 -7.59 -16.67 15.05
N PHE A 409 -6.55 -15.88 14.79
CA PHE A 409 -6.66 -14.47 14.48
C PHE A 409 -6.70 -14.31 12.96
N PHE A 410 -7.89 -14.21 12.38
CA PHE A 410 -8.03 -13.99 10.95
C PHE A 410 -7.81 -12.52 10.61
N ARG A 411 -6.63 -12.20 10.07
CA ARG A 411 -6.33 -10.88 9.54
C ARG A 411 -6.92 -10.76 8.14
N ASN A 412 -8.04 -10.04 8.02
CA ASN A 412 -8.81 -9.98 6.78
C ASN A 412 -8.24 -9.01 5.72
N TRP A 413 -7.12 -8.33 6.01
CA TRP A 413 -6.43 -7.43 5.09
C TRP A 413 -6.20 -8.04 3.71
N SER A 414 -6.55 -7.30 2.65
CA SER A 414 -6.35 -7.71 1.26
C SER A 414 -6.07 -6.55 0.31
N VAL A 415 -5.27 -6.81 -0.72
CA VAL A 415 -4.83 -5.81 -1.72
C VAL A 415 -5.73 -5.75 -2.95
N GLY A 416 -7.01 -6.13 -2.82
CA GLY A 416 -7.99 -6.05 -3.92
C GLY A 416 -8.00 -7.24 -4.88
N ILE A 417 -7.40 -8.38 -4.50
CA ILE A 417 -7.27 -9.56 -5.37
C ILE A 417 -8.37 -10.59 -5.06
N GLY A 418 -9.07 -11.07 -6.09
CA GLY A 418 -10.11 -12.10 -5.98
C GLY A 418 -11.45 -11.57 -5.45
N GLU A 419 -12.41 -12.48 -5.24
CA GLU A 419 -13.74 -12.15 -4.68
C GLU A 419 -13.65 -11.63 -3.24
N VAL A 420 -12.56 -11.96 -2.53
CA VAL A 420 -12.29 -11.50 -1.16
C VAL A 420 -11.34 -10.30 -1.12
N GLY A 421 -11.07 -9.68 -2.28
CA GLY A 421 -10.15 -8.55 -2.42
C GLY A 421 -10.52 -7.34 -1.56
N ASP A 422 -11.81 -7.13 -1.32
CA ASP A 422 -12.36 -6.01 -0.54
C ASP A 422 -13.02 -6.44 0.77
N VAL A 423 -12.80 -7.69 1.24
CA VAL A 423 -13.43 -8.24 2.45
C VAL A 423 -13.15 -7.42 3.73
N HIS A 424 -12.05 -6.65 3.74
CA HIS A 424 -11.68 -5.78 4.85
C HIS A 424 -12.27 -4.37 4.77
N THR A 425 -12.87 -3.96 3.64
CA THR A 425 -13.43 -2.60 3.45
C THR A 425 -14.90 -2.61 3.04
N ASN A 426 -15.42 -3.74 2.56
CA ASN A 426 -16.79 -3.88 2.07
C ASN A 426 -17.64 -4.75 3.03
N PRO A 427 -18.62 -4.17 3.75
CA PRO A 427 -19.51 -4.92 4.63
C PRO A 427 -20.30 -6.04 3.96
N GLU A 428 -20.69 -5.89 2.68
CA GLU A 428 -21.43 -6.93 1.95
C GLU A 428 -20.55 -8.15 1.67
N THR A 429 -19.30 -7.92 1.24
CA THR A 429 -18.32 -9.00 1.07
C THR A 429 -17.99 -9.66 2.41
N TYR A 430 -17.81 -8.86 3.47
CA TYR A 430 -17.57 -9.37 4.82
C TYR A 430 -18.71 -10.31 5.26
N GLU A 431 -19.96 -9.87 5.13
CA GLU A 431 -21.15 -10.64 5.50
C GLU A 431 -21.28 -11.92 4.67
N LYS A 432 -21.04 -11.85 3.36
CA LYS A 432 -21.07 -13.03 2.48
C LYS A 432 -20.04 -14.10 2.89
N VAL A 433 -18.87 -13.69 3.37
CA VAL A 433 -17.79 -14.61 3.73
C VAL A 433 -17.96 -15.14 5.15
N LEU A 434 -18.25 -14.26 6.12
CA LEU A 434 -18.18 -14.54 7.56
C LEU A 434 -19.52 -14.44 8.31
N GLY A 435 -20.59 -13.90 7.72
CA GLY A 435 -21.82 -13.53 8.44
C GLY A 435 -22.41 -14.65 9.31
N ASP A 436 -22.56 -15.85 8.74
CA ASP A 436 -23.05 -17.08 9.38
C ASP A 436 -21.92 -17.96 9.97
N PHE A 437 -20.67 -17.49 9.92
CA PHE A 437 -19.51 -18.23 10.38
C PHE A 437 -19.17 -17.84 11.83
N HIS A 438 -19.46 -18.74 12.77
CA HIS A 438 -19.29 -18.49 14.20
C HIS A 438 -18.37 -19.51 14.84
N SER A 439 -17.38 -19.02 15.58
CA SER A 439 -16.60 -19.81 16.53
C SER A 439 -16.09 -18.88 17.64
N PRO A 440 -16.14 -19.31 18.92
CA PRO A 440 -15.54 -18.54 20.01
C PRO A 440 -14.00 -18.54 19.96
N HIS A 441 -13.40 -19.33 19.06
CA HIS A 441 -11.97 -19.39 18.82
C HIS A 441 -11.51 -18.55 17.63
N LEU A 442 -12.44 -17.87 16.93
CA LEU A 442 -12.14 -16.95 15.84
C LEU A 442 -12.16 -15.50 16.31
N ILE A 443 -11.07 -14.78 16.07
CA ILE A 443 -10.97 -13.33 16.23
C ILE A 443 -10.61 -12.74 14.87
N VAL A 444 -11.37 -11.75 14.41
CA VAL A 444 -11.10 -11.13 13.11
C VAL A 444 -10.43 -9.78 13.30
N SER A 445 -9.22 -9.65 12.78
CA SER A 445 -8.37 -8.47 12.88
C SER A 445 -8.52 -7.59 11.64
N THR A 446 -8.84 -6.31 11.84
CA THR A 446 -9.10 -5.34 10.77
C THR A 446 -8.54 -3.96 11.12
N LYS A 447 -7.89 -3.30 10.17
CA LYS A 447 -7.37 -1.93 10.33
C LYS A 447 -8.46 -0.95 10.73
N TYR A 448 -8.14 -0.01 11.63
CA TYR A 448 -9.10 1.00 12.10
C TYR A 448 -9.71 1.86 10.99
N CYS A 449 -8.98 2.03 9.88
CA CYS A 449 -9.41 2.82 8.73
C CYS A 449 -9.77 1.95 7.51
N MET A 450 -10.55 2.53 6.61
CA MET A 450 -10.95 1.91 5.34
C MET A 450 -9.79 1.95 4.33
N GLY A 451 -8.91 0.94 4.39
CA GLY A 451 -7.74 0.80 3.50
C GLY A 451 -6.44 0.65 4.29
N ASP A 452 -5.35 1.21 3.77
CA ASP A 452 -4.00 0.94 4.26
C ASP A 452 -3.39 2.06 5.11
N PHE A 453 -3.90 2.29 6.33
CA PHE A 453 -3.33 3.22 7.32
C PHE A 453 -3.04 4.67 6.87
N PHE A 454 -3.31 5.09 5.64
CA PHE A 454 -3.23 6.48 5.19
C PHE A 454 -4.14 7.38 6.03
N SER A 455 -3.78 8.66 6.09
CA SER A 455 -4.71 9.70 6.52
C SER A 455 -5.80 9.94 5.48
N PHE A 456 -6.81 10.71 5.86
CA PHE A 456 -7.97 10.99 5.01
C PHE A 456 -8.69 9.70 4.56
N LEU A 457 -8.64 8.67 5.39
CA LEU A 457 -9.45 7.47 5.27
C LEU A 457 -10.55 7.49 6.35
N PRO A 458 -11.80 7.15 6.01
CA PRO A 458 -12.86 6.90 6.99
C PRO A 458 -12.46 5.80 7.98
N LEU A 459 -13.15 5.75 9.13
CA LEU A 459 -13.16 4.55 9.96
C LEU A 459 -13.66 3.35 9.14
N ASN A 460 -13.12 2.17 9.41
CA ASN A 460 -13.45 0.99 8.63
C ASN A 460 -14.90 0.55 8.85
N PRO A 461 -15.76 0.52 7.82
CA PRO A 461 -17.17 0.18 8.00
C PRO A 461 -17.38 -1.29 8.40
N THR A 462 -16.45 -2.20 8.07
CA THR A 462 -16.55 -3.61 8.48
C THR A 462 -16.30 -3.83 9.97
N LEU A 463 -15.70 -2.86 10.67
CA LEU A 463 -15.58 -2.90 12.14
C LEU A 463 -16.89 -2.48 12.83
N MET A 464 -17.78 -1.78 12.13
CA MET A 464 -19.07 -1.31 12.69
C MET A 464 -20.18 -2.38 12.66
N SER A 465 -19.89 -3.58 12.15
CA SER A 465 -20.84 -4.68 11.97
C SER A 465 -20.18 -6.05 12.19
N GLY A 466 -20.94 -7.13 12.04
CA GLY A 466 -20.50 -8.50 12.28
C GLY A 466 -20.65 -8.93 13.74
N SER A 467 -20.73 -10.25 13.97
CA SER A 467 -20.94 -10.86 15.28
C SER A 467 -19.71 -11.58 15.85
N GLN A 468 -18.68 -11.78 15.02
CA GLN A 468 -17.41 -12.36 15.45
C GLN A 468 -16.70 -11.41 16.43
N THR A 469 -15.89 -11.94 17.34
CA THR A 469 -14.97 -11.11 18.12
C THR A 469 -14.04 -10.35 17.18
N ARG A 470 -13.99 -9.02 17.34
CA ARG A 470 -13.24 -8.12 16.46
C ARG A 470 -12.01 -7.58 17.16
N MET A 471 -10.95 -7.38 16.39
CA MET A 471 -9.71 -6.73 16.82
C MET A 471 -9.38 -5.58 15.87
N VAL A 472 -9.03 -4.42 16.42
CA VAL A 472 -8.69 -3.21 15.65
C VAL A 472 -7.18 -3.10 15.48
N GLU A 473 -6.72 -2.98 14.24
CA GLU A 473 -5.29 -2.77 13.97
C GLU A 473 -4.94 -1.29 13.91
N PHE A 474 -3.78 -0.96 14.49
CA PHE A 474 -3.17 0.36 14.46
C PHE A 474 -1.70 0.28 14.05
N GLN A 475 -1.14 1.41 13.63
CA GLN A 475 0.26 1.51 13.26
C GLN A 475 0.90 2.72 13.94
N ALA A 476 1.84 2.47 14.86
CA ALA A 476 2.59 3.49 15.59
C ALA A 476 3.75 4.06 14.76
N ARG A 477 4.53 3.18 14.11
CA ARG A 477 5.54 3.58 13.12
C ARG A 477 4.86 3.85 11.78
N ARG A 478 4.60 5.12 11.50
CA ARG A 478 3.77 5.57 10.37
C ARG A 478 4.46 5.33 9.03
N GLU A 479 4.13 4.22 8.38
CA GLU A 479 4.72 3.74 7.13
C GLU A 479 4.61 4.75 5.98
N PHE A 480 3.41 5.27 5.73
CA PHE A 480 3.15 6.19 4.61
C PHE A 480 3.49 7.66 4.92
N GLU A 481 3.94 7.96 6.14
CA GLU A 481 4.11 9.32 6.64
C GLU A 481 5.51 9.48 7.24
N GLY A 482 6.52 9.17 6.42
CA GLY A 482 7.93 9.31 6.79
C GLY A 482 8.51 8.14 7.61
N PHE A 483 7.87 6.96 7.61
CA PHE A 483 8.38 5.77 8.30
C PHE A 483 8.69 5.95 9.80
N GLY A 484 7.99 6.87 10.47
CA GLY A 484 8.18 7.18 11.89
C GLY A 484 9.33 8.14 12.21
N VAL A 485 10.05 8.69 11.21
CA VAL A 485 11.12 9.68 11.46
C VAL A 485 10.60 11.09 11.71
N LEU A 486 9.37 11.39 11.30
CA LEU A 486 8.71 12.69 11.43
C LEU A 486 7.80 12.69 12.66
N PRO A 487 7.67 13.81 13.41
CA PRO A 487 6.66 13.96 14.44
C PRO A 487 5.27 13.67 13.85
N ASN A 488 4.59 12.67 14.41
CA ASN A 488 3.24 12.29 13.98
C ASN A 488 2.51 11.57 15.11
N TYR A 489 1.97 12.36 16.02
CA TYR A 489 1.26 11.86 17.19
C TYR A 489 -0.17 11.43 16.83
N MET A 490 -0.48 10.16 17.07
CA MET A 490 -1.72 9.51 16.65
C MET A 490 -2.77 9.40 17.76
N GLY A 491 -2.41 9.69 19.01
CA GLY A 491 -3.25 9.51 20.19
C GLY A 491 -4.69 9.99 20.03
N PRO A 492 -4.94 11.27 19.69
CA PRO A 492 -6.29 11.79 19.49
C PRO A 492 -7.10 11.05 18.43
N LEU A 493 -6.49 10.69 17.30
CA LEU A 493 -7.19 9.96 16.23
C LEU A 493 -7.51 8.52 16.65
N GLN A 494 -6.58 7.85 17.34
CA GLN A 494 -6.77 6.49 17.84
C GLN A 494 -7.84 6.45 18.93
N GLN A 495 -7.90 7.46 19.79
CA GLN A 495 -8.95 7.62 20.81
C GLN A 495 -10.34 7.70 20.17
N VAL A 496 -10.50 8.57 19.17
CA VAL A 496 -11.76 8.70 18.42
C VAL A 496 -12.11 7.38 17.74
N ALA A 497 -11.13 6.72 17.09
CA ALA A 497 -11.36 5.44 16.42
C ALA A 497 -11.84 4.36 17.40
N LEU A 498 -11.15 4.17 18.53
CA LEU A 498 -11.52 3.16 19.53
C LEU A 498 -12.91 3.45 20.13
N SER A 499 -13.16 4.70 20.51
CA SER A 499 -14.41 5.10 21.15
C SER A 499 -15.61 4.95 20.20
N GLU A 500 -15.51 5.46 18.97
CA GLU A 500 -16.59 5.40 17.98
C GLU A 500 -16.86 3.97 17.50
N LEU A 501 -15.80 3.20 17.23
CA LEU A 501 -15.97 1.82 16.76
C LEU A 501 -16.59 0.94 17.84
N ARG A 502 -16.13 1.04 19.09
CA ARG A 502 -16.69 0.27 20.22
C ARG A 502 -18.14 0.64 20.51
N LYS A 503 -18.50 1.92 20.43
CA LYS A 503 -19.89 2.39 20.57
C LYS A 503 -20.80 1.75 19.51
N ARG A 504 -20.31 1.53 18.30
CA ARG A 504 -21.07 0.91 17.19
C ARG A 504 -21.07 -0.61 17.21
N ASN A 505 -19.97 -1.23 17.65
CA ASN A 505 -19.83 -2.67 17.70
C ASN A 505 -19.21 -3.14 19.03
N PRO A 506 -20.02 -3.65 19.97
CA PRO A 506 -19.54 -4.15 21.24
C PRO A 506 -18.73 -5.46 21.13
N ALA A 507 -18.73 -6.12 19.97
CA ALA A 507 -17.90 -7.32 19.74
C ALA A 507 -16.41 -6.99 19.55
N ILE A 508 -16.04 -5.70 19.48
CA ILE A 508 -14.64 -5.26 19.48
C ILE A 508 -14.06 -5.44 20.89
N ASP A 509 -13.20 -6.44 21.04
CA ASP A 509 -12.57 -6.81 22.32
C ASP A 509 -11.04 -6.90 22.21
N GLY A 510 -10.46 -6.28 21.17
CA GLY A 510 -9.02 -6.30 21.00
C GLY A 510 -8.43 -5.18 20.16
N ILE A 511 -7.14 -4.94 20.38
CA ILE A 511 -6.28 -4.15 19.52
C ILE A 511 -5.03 -4.95 19.12
N TRP A 512 -4.49 -4.62 17.95
CA TRP A 512 -3.14 -5.02 17.55
C TRP A 512 -2.37 -3.83 17.01
N LEU A 513 -1.26 -3.48 17.66
CA LEU A 513 -0.43 -2.35 17.29
C LEU A 513 0.84 -2.78 16.58
N TRP A 514 1.11 -2.17 15.43
CA TRP A 514 2.34 -2.31 14.68
C TRP A 514 3.34 -1.27 15.18
N THR A 515 4.37 -1.71 15.90
CA THR A 515 5.37 -0.84 16.51
C THR A 515 6.59 -0.63 15.62
N GLN A 516 6.92 -1.62 14.77
CA GLN A 516 8.06 -1.52 13.83
C GLN A 516 7.72 -1.98 12.41
N ARG A 517 6.78 -2.93 12.28
CA ARG A 517 6.41 -3.51 10.98
C ARG A 517 5.61 -2.53 10.13
N GLY A 518 5.48 -2.85 8.84
CA GLY A 518 4.76 -2.07 7.84
C GLY A 518 5.67 -1.53 6.75
N GLY A 519 5.30 -1.86 5.51
CA GLY A 519 6.00 -1.46 4.29
C GLY A 519 7.46 -1.94 4.22
N PRO A 520 8.25 -1.37 3.30
CA PRO A 520 9.64 -1.72 3.11
C PRO A 520 10.52 -1.11 4.19
N LEU A 521 10.74 -1.87 5.27
CA LEU A 521 11.51 -1.40 6.43
C LEU A 521 12.91 -0.89 6.03
N HIS A 522 13.60 -1.62 5.16
CA HIS A 522 14.98 -1.36 4.76
C HIS A 522 15.12 -0.31 3.65
N ALA A 523 14.03 0.17 3.05
CA ALA A 523 14.03 1.35 2.18
C ALA A 523 13.79 2.66 2.95
N GLY A 524 13.37 2.55 4.21
CA GLY A 524 13.12 3.68 5.09
C GLY A 524 14.33 4.10 5.92
N PRO A 525 14.13 5.03 6.87
CA PRO A 525 15.11 5.42 7.86
C PRO A 525 15.64 4.24 8.67
N LEU A 526 16.93 4.26 9.00
CA LEU A 526 17.58 3.34 9.95
C LEU A 526 17.18 3.72 11.38
N SER A 527 15.88 3.59 11.67
CA SER A 527 15.29 3.81 12.99
C SER A 527 14.48 2.57 13.38
N LEU A 528 14.99 1.89 14.40
CA LEU A 528 14.52 0.57 14.84
C LEU A 528 14.03 0.67 16.28
N TYR A 529 12.72 0.70 16.46
CA TYR A 529 12.07 0.75 17.76
C TYR A 529 12.26 -0.57 18.54
N PRO A 530 12.75 -0.57 19.79
CA PRO A 530 13.25 0.55 20.60
C PRO A 530 14.79 0.56 20.74
N PHE A 531 15.55 -0.02 19.80
CA PHE A 531 16.99 -0.30 19.97
C PHE A 531 17.93 0.66 19.25
N HIS A 532 17.56 1.20 18.08
CA HIS A 532 18.49 1.95 17.23
C HIS A 532 17.83 3.19 16.60
N GLY A 533 18.60 4.27 16.43
CA GLY A 533 18.13 5.50 15.79
C GLY A 533 17.18 6.35 16.64
N PHE A 534 16.45 7.25 15.98
CA PHE A 534 15.50 8.18 16.59
C PHE A 534 14.08 7.60 16.60
N TRP A 535 13.78 6.73 17.56
CA TRP A 535 12.52 5.99 17.66
C TRP A 535 11.53 6.53 18.71
N ILE A 536 11.93 7.53 19.51
CA ILE A 536 11.16 7.99 20.67
C ILE A 536 9.75 8.51 20.30
N LEU A 537 9.57 9.06 19.09
CA LEU A 537 8.26 9.47 18.60
C LEU A 537 7.30 8.28 18.37
N VAL A 538 7.85 7.13 17.96
CA VAL A 538 7.08 5.88 17.86
C VAL A 538 6.64 5.44 19.25
N ASP A 539 7.52 5.55 20.25
CA ASP A 539 7.21 5.17 21.64
C ASP A 539 6.01 5.94 22.21
N ALA A 540 5.86 7.24 21.91
CA ALA A 540 4.71 8.03 22.31
C ALA A 540 3.38 7.43 21.81
N ASN A 541 3.36 6.97 20.56
CA ASN A 541 2.20 6.30 19.97
C ASN A 541 1.99 4.90 20.59
N VAL A 542 3.07 4.15 20.85
CA VAL A 542 2.99 2.83 21.49
C VAL A 542 2.44 2.91 22.90
N TYR A 543 2.91 3.87 23.70
CA TYR A 543 2.40 4.15 25.04
C TYR A 543 0.93 4.58 25.00
N THR A 544 0.61 5.62 24.20
CA THR A 544 -0.75 6.20 24.21
C THR A 544 -1.79 5.20 23.73
N THR A 545 -1.50 4.43 22.68
CA THR A 545 -2.42 3.39 22.19
C THR A 545 -2.73 2.35 23.29
N ALA A 546 -1.72 1.97 24.08
CA ALA A 546 -1.88 0.99 25.14
C ALA A 546 -2.78 1.51 26.27
N ARG A 547 -2.59 2.78 26.67
CA ARG A 547 -3.42 3.43 27.69
C ARG A 547 -4.87 3.62 27.22
N LEU A 548 -5.07 4.02 25.96
CA LEU A 548 -6.40 4.10 25.35
C LEU A 548 -7.08 2.73 25.19
N ALA A 549 -6.30 1.64 25.08
CA ALA A 549 -6.86 0.30 25.11
C ALA A 549 -7.29 -0.15 26.52
N TRP A 550 -6.77 0.50 27.56
CA TRP A 550 -7.25 0.32 28.93
C TRP A 550 -8.50 1.16 29.18
N ASP A 551 -8.46 2.43 28.77
CA ASP A 551 -9.54 3.39 28.93
C ASP A 551 -9.64 4.32 27.69
N PRO A 552 -10.57 4.04 26.76
CA PRO A 552 -10.76 4.86 25.55
C PRO A 552 -11.19 6.30 25.85
N GLU A 553 -11.73 6.57 27.03
CA GLU A 553 -12.25 7.88 27.42
C GLU A 553 -11.25 8.61 28.35
N ALA A 554 -10.03 8.10 28.50
CA ALA A 554 -8.96 8.74 29.27
C ALA A 554 -8.63 10.14 28.74
N ASP A 555 -8.25 11.05 29.63
CA ASP A 555 -7.83 12.39 29.22
C ASP A 555 -6.51 12.33 28.43
N ILE A 556 -6.58 12.71 27.16
CA ILE A 556 -5.46 12.60 26.22
C ILE A 556 -4.32 13.54 26.58
N GLU A 557 -4.61 14.70 27.17
CA GLU A 557 -3.62 15.67 27.62
C GLU A 557 -2.81 15.08 28.78
N THR A 558 -3.49 14.60 29.83
CA THR A 558 -2.85 13.91 30.97
C THR A 558 -2.00 12.72 30.53
N LEU A 559 -2.48 11.89 29.58
CA LEU A 559 -1.69 10.76 29.06
C LEU A 559 -0.43 11.24 28.31
N THR A 560 -0.56 12.27 27.50
CA THR A 560 0.57 12.87 26.76
C THR A 560 1.62 13.40 27.73
N GLU A 561 1.19 14.18 28.73
CA GLU A 561 2.09 14.73 29.75
C GLU A 561 2.75 13.63 30.57
N SER A 562 2.02 12.57 30.94
CA SER A 562 2.57 11.45 31.72
C SER A 562 3.70 10.74 30.97
N TRP A 563 3.55 10.55 29.66
CA TRP A 563 4.62 10.02 28.81
C TRP A 563 5.82 10.97 28.71
N ILE A 564 5.56 12.28 28.59
CA ILE A 564 6.65 13.28 28.55
C ILE A 564 7.41 13.27 29.88
N ARG A 565 6.73 13.30 31.02
CA ARG A 565 7.36 13.27 32.35
C ARG A 565 8.22 12.03 32.54
N LYS A 566 7.72 10.87 32.08
CA LYS A 566 8.46 9.60 32.13
C LYS A 566 9.77 9.63 31.33
N ASN A 567 9.83 10.36 30.21
CA ASN A 567 10.96 10.30 29.28
C ASN A 567 11.85 11.56 29.26
N PHE A 568 11.35 12.71 29.73
CA PHE A 568 12.02 14.02 29.67
C PHE A 568 12.06 14.74 31.02
N GLY A 569 11.37 14.23 32.05
CA GLY A 569 11.31 14.83 33.38
C GLY A 569 10.18 15.87 33.58
N ASP A 570 10.17 16.50 34.75
CA ASP A 570 9.04 17.29 35.26
C ASP A 570 9.08 18.80 34.99
N ASP A 571 10.03 19.28 34.17
CA ASP A 571 10.14 20.71 33.85
C ASP A 571 8.87 21.22 33.15
N PRO A 572 8.13 22.21 33.73
CA PRO A 572 6.86 22.67 33.17
C PRO A 572 6.98 23.23 31.75
N GLY A 573 8.11 23.85 31.41
CA GLY A 573 8.40 24.38 30.07
C GLY A 573 8.54 23.26 29.04
N THR A 574 9.30 22.22 29.37
CA THR A 574 9.44 21.00 28.57
C THR A 574 8.10 20.33 28.32
N ILE A 575 7.30 20.11 29.38
CA ILE A 575 6.00 19.41 29.29
C ILE A 575 5.05 20.17 28.36
N HIS A 576 4.90 21.47 28.60
CA HIS A 576 4.06 22.33 27.78
C HIS A 576 4.49 22.30 26.30
N SER A 577 5.79 22.51 26.04
CA SER A 577 6.33 22.64 24.69
C SER A 577 6.24 21.32 23.90
N LEU A 578 6.59 20.19 24.53
CA LEU A 578 6.49 18.87 23.89
C LEU A 578 5.04 18.45 23.68
N SER A 579 4.13 18.76 24.62
CA SER A 579 2.71 18.45 24.45
C SER A 579 2.14 19.22 23.25
N GLN A 580 2.41 20.53 23.17
CA GLN A 580 1.98 21.35 22.02
C GLN A 580 2.57 20.84 20.70
N LEU A 581 3.86 20.49 20.69
CA LEU A 581 4.51 19.92 19.50
C LEU A 581 3.83 18.62 19.06
N LEU A 582 3.58 17.68 19.98
CA LEU A 582 2.90 16.43 19.67
C LEU A 582 1.50 16.67 19.09
N PHE A 583 0.69 17.55 19.68
CA PHE A 583 -0.65 17.85 19.13
C PHE A 583 -0.60 18.63 17.79
N LEU A 584 0.45 19.42 17.53
CA LEU A 584 0.65 20.11 16.24
C LEU A 584 1.16 19.18 15.13
N SER A 585 1.94 18.16 15.49
CA SER A 585 2.66 17.29 14.55
C SER A 585 1.75 16.70 13.47
N ARG A 586 0.53 16.28 13.85
CA ARG A 586 -0.43 15.71 12.93
C ARG A 586 -0.86 16.70 11.84
N LYS A 587 -1.01 17.98 12.19
CA LYS A 587 -1.38 19.04 11.24
C LYS A 587 -0.30 19.25 10.18
N ALA A 588 0.98 19.20 10.57
CA ALA A 588 2.11 19.31 9.63
C ALA A 588 2.05 18.17 8.60
N ILE A 589 1.92 16.93 9.05
CA ILE A 589 1.81 15.74 8.20
C ILE A 589 0.62 15.84 7.23
N LEU A 590 -0.58 16.15 7.74
CA LEU A 590 -1.80 16.24 6.92
C LEU A 590 -1.69 17.31 5.83
N LYS A 591 -1.00 18.42 6.10
CA LYS A 591 -0.82 19.52 5.13
C LYS A 591 0.37 19.30 4.19
N GLY A 592 1.45 18.68 4.66
CA GLY A 592 2.69 18.47 3.91
C GLY A 592 2.60 17.29 2.92
N PHE A 593 2.09 16.14 3.37
CA PHE A 593 2.00 14.94 2.54
C PHE A 593 0.77 14.89 1.63
N TYR A 594 -0.37 15.39 2.10
CA TYR A 594 -1.63 15.21 1.40
C TYR A 594 -2.03 16.47 0.65
N VAL A 595 -2.71 16.26 -0.47
CA VAL A 595 -3.37 17.34 -1.24
C VAL A 595 -4.79 17.44 -0.70
N GLY A 596 -5.02 18.32 0.29
CA GLY A 596 -6.17 18.27 1.20
C GLY A 596 -7.53 18.06 0.54
N ASP A 597 -7.93 18.94 -0.37
CA ASP A 597 -9.24 18.84 -1.06
C ASP A 597 -9.34 17.60 -1.96
N SER A 598 -8.22 17.10 -2.48
CA SER A 598 -8.18 15.85 -3.26
C SER A 598 -8.28 14.62 -2.34
N ALA A 599 -7.59 14.65 -1.21
CA ALA A 599 -7.54 13.57 -0.24
C ALA A 599 -8.91 13.31 0.41
N LEU A 600 -9.77 14.34 0.51
CA LEU A 600 -11.17 14.24 0.96
C LEU A 600 -12.08 13.48 -0.03
N ARG A 601 -11.64 13.26 -1.27
CA ARG A 601 -12.37 12.46 -2.25
C ARG A 601 -11.88 11.02 -2.22
N GLN A 602 -12.81 10.08 -2.34
CA GLN A 602 -12.47 8.70 -2.68
C GLN A 602 -12.37 8.62 -4.19
N VAL A 603 -11.23 8.14 -4.70
CA VAL A 603 -11.03 7.94 -6.13
C VAL A 603 -10.78 6.45 -6.35
N ILE A 604 -11.60 5.83 -7.19
CA ILE A 604 -11.43 4.42 -7.59
C ILE A 604 -11.13 4.41 -9.08
N ALA A 605 -10.12 3.66 -9.51
CA ALA A 605 -9.80 3.40 -10.90
C ALA A 605 -9.26 1.97 -11.07
N CYS A 606 -9.65 1.31 -12.15
CA CYS A 606 -9.28 -0.08 -12.46
C CYS A 606 -9.58 -1.06 -11.31
N GLY A 607 -10.68 -0.86 -10.59
CA GLY A 607 -11.03 -1.68 -9.42
C GLY A 607 -10.24 -1.37 -8.14
N LEU A 608 -9.25 -0.47 -8.19
CA LEU A 608 -8.41 -0.10 -7.06
C LEU A 608 -8.80 1.28 -6.52
N GLN A 609 -8.86 1.42 -5.21
CA GLN A 609 -8.92 2.73 -4.58
C GLN A 609 -7.52 3.36 -4.64
N LEU A 610 -7.43 4.56 -5.22
CA LEU A 610 -6.18 5.31 -5.21
C LEU A 610 -5.85 5.76 -3.78
N PRO A 611 -4.56 5.75 -3.38
CA PRO A 611 -4.13 6.37 -2.16
C PRO A 611 -4.56 7.85 -2.09
N PRO A 612 -4.83 8.40 -0.90
CA PRO A 612 -5.12 9.83 -0.73
C PRO A 612 -3.93 10.77 -1.01
N THR A 613 -2.77 10.21 -1.36
CA THR A 613 -1.55 10.90 -1.80
C THR A 613 -1.21 10.50 -3.24
N PRO A 614 -0.61 11.39 -4.06
CA PRO A 614 -0.21 11.03 -5.42
C PRO A 614 1.08 10.17 -5.49
N TRP A 615 1.55 9.66 -4.35
CA TRP A 615 2.76 8.86 -4.21
C TRP A 615 2.61 7.76 -3.16
N LEU A 616 3.60 6.86 -3.10
CA LEU A 616 3.66 5.72 -2.17
C LEU A 616 4.98 5.75 -1.39
N TRP A 617 4.90 5.61 -0.06
CA TRP A 617 6.07 5.64 0.84
C TRP A 617 6.95 6.87 0.61
N ASN A 618 8.23 6.66 0.30
CA ASN A 618 9.22 7.69 -0.04
C ASN A 618 9.35 7.96 -1.55
N MET A 619 8.56 7.32 -2.43
CA MET A 619 8.66 7.46 -3.88
C MET A 619 7.68 8.50 -4.42
N ILE A 620 8.13 9.75 -4.63
CA ILE A 620 7.30 10.86 -5.13
C ILE A 620 6.87 10.57 -6.57
N GLY A 621 5.56 10.46 -6.79
CA GLY A 621 4.96 9.98 -8.04
C GLY A 621 4.85 11.04 -9.13
N GLY A 622 5.15 10.69 -10.38
CA GLY A 622 5.04 11.56 -11.57
C GLY A 622 4.03 11.07 -12.61
N SER A 623 3.35 9.95 -12.35
CA SER A 623 2.45 9.32 -13.31
C SER A 623 1.27 10.21 -13.73
N SER A 624 0.94 10.18 -15.02
CA SER A 624 -0.18 10.97 -15.55
C SER A 624 -1.52 10.56 -14.92
N SER A 625 -1.72 9.28 -14.60
CA SER A 625 -2.95 8.80 -13.95
C SER A 625 -3.11 9.38 -12.54
N ALA A 626 -2.12 9.23 -11.66
CA ALA A 626 -2.22 9.71 -10.29
C ALA A 626 -2.34 11.25 -10.23
N LEU A 627 -1.50 11.98 -10.97
CA LEU A 627 -1.50 13.44 -10.93
C LEU A 627 -2.77 14.05 -11.57
N SER A 628 -3.26 13.48 -12.69
CA SER A 628 -4.50 13.95 -13.32
C SER A 628 -5.70 13.79 -12.39
N LEU A 629 -5.82 12.61 -11.77
CA LEU A 629 -6.95 12.28 -10.89
C LEU A 629 -6.90 13.08 -9.59
N THR A 630 -5.69 13.32 -9.05
CA THR A 630 -5.47 14.18 -7.88
C THR A 630 -5.89 15.61 -8.19
N TYR A 631 -5.32 16.24 -9.23
CA TYR A 631 -5.72 17.59 -9.62
C TYR A 631 -7.24 17.70 -9.83
N PHE A 632 -7.84 16.76 -10.58
CA PHE A 632 -9.27 16.82 -10.87
C PHE A 632 -10.15 16.70 -9.61
N ALA A 633 -9.71 15.94 -8.60
CA ALA A 633 -10.43 15.81 -7.34
C ALA A 633 -10.42 17.10 -6.49
N GLY A 634 -9.35 17.90 -6.56
CA GLY A 634 -9.17 19.12 -5.75
C GLY A 634 -9.30 20.45 -6.49
N ARG A 635 -9.50 20.45 -7.81
CA ARG A 635 -9.40 21.66 -8.67
C ARG A 635 -10.29 22.84 -8.26
N ASP A 636 -11.43 22.57 -7.62
CA ASP A 636 -12.41 23.62 -7.25
C ASP A 636 -11.86 24.59 -6.18
N LYS A 637 -10.78 24.19 -5.48
CA LYS A 637 -10.14 24.97 -4.41
C LYS A 637 -8.62 25.01 -4.57
N LEU A 638 -8.17 25.20 -5.82
CA LEU A 638 -6.76 25.18 -6.18
C LEU A 638 -5.89 26.09 -5.29
N GLU A 639 -6.24 27.37 -5.13
CA GLU A 639 -5.41 28.32 -4.37
C GLU A 639 -5.23 27.90 -2.90
N ARG A 640 -6.28 27.39 -2.26
CA ARG A 640 -6.19 26.83 -0.91
C ARG A 640 -5.25 25.62 -0.89
N THR A 641 -5.40 24.70 -1.85
CA THR A 641 -4.58 23.48 -1.93
C THR A 641 -3.09 23.80 -2.13
N LEU A 642 -2.78 24.87 -2.87
CA LEU A 642 -1.42 25.39 -3.04
C LEU A 642 -0.87 25.95 -1.72
N ALA A 643 -1.63 26.83 -1.06
CA ALA A 643 -1.24 27.44 0.22
C ALA A 643 -1.01 26.39 1.33
N GLU A 644 -1.82 25.33 1.38
CA GLU A 644 -1.70 24.25 2.37
C GLU A 644 -0.30 23.61 2.41
N GLY A 645 0.42 23.57 1.28
CA GLY A 645 1.79 23.02 1.26
C GLY A 645 2.79 23.88 2.05
N PHE A 646 2.69 25.20 1.93
CA PHE A 646 3.55 26.15 2.65
C PHE A 646 3.13 26.32 4.11
N GLU A 647 1.83 26.24 4.40
CA GLU A 647 1.34 26.19 5.78
C GLU A 647 1.93 25.00 6.56
N ALA A 648 2.23 23.87 5.91
CA ALA A 648 2.91 22.75 6.55
C ALA A 648 4.31 23.15 7.03
N VAL A 649 5.07 23.87 6.19
CA VAL A 649 6.41 24.38 6.52
C VAL A 649 6.35 25.34 7.72
N ASP A 650 5.34 26.22 7.74
CA ASP A 650 5.15 27.15 8.86
C ASP A 650 4.81 26.43 10.17
N VAL A 651 4.00 25.36 10.11
CA VAL A 651 3.73 24.52 11.30
C VAL A 651 5.01 23.82 11.78
N VAL A 652 5.87 23.34 10.87
CA VAL A 652 7.16 22.75 11.27
C VAL A 652 8.06 23.78 11.95
N ARG A 653 8.11 25.02 11.44
CA ARG A 653 8.86 26.11 12.08
C ARG A 653 8.33 26.42 13.47
N GLN A 654 7.00 26.46 13.63
CA GLN A 654 6.37 26.60 14.95
C GLN A 654 6.79 25.47 15.90
N MET A 655 6.84 24.22 15.41
CA MET A 655 7.33 23.08 16.21
C MET A 655 8.81 23.24 16.57
N LYS A 656 9.66 23.74 15.67
CA LYS A 656 11.07 24.02 15.94
C LYS A 656 11.22 25.08 17.04
N ASP A 657 10.43 26.15 17.01
CA ASP A 657 10.49 27.18 18.05
C ASP A 657 10.14 26.60 19.44
N LEU A 658 9.14 25.71 19.51
CA LEU A 658 8.78 25.02 20.76
C LEU A 658 9.94 24.21 21.35
N THR A 659 10.79 23.62 20.52
CA THR A 659 11.92 22.83 21.03
C THR A 659 13.00 23.66 21.72
N GLN A 660 13.07 24.97 21.48
CA GLN A 660 14.06 25.86 22.13
C GLN A 660 13.81 26.01 23.64
N HIS A 661 12.60 25.66 24.09
CA HIS A 661 12.16 25.76 25.48
C HIS A 661 12.22 24.44 26.24
N ILE A 662 12.80 23.39 25.65
CA ILE A 662 12.94 22.08 26.29
C ILE A 662 14.18 22.07 27.19
N ALA A 663 13.96 21.95 28.50
CA ALA A 663 15.00 21.69 29.47
C ALA A 663 15.51 20.25 29.35
N CYS A 664 16.83 20.11 29.26
CA CYS A 664 17.51 18.83 29.09
C CYS A 664 18.22 18.40 30.38
N SER A 665 17.44 17.88 31.34
CA SER A 665 17.90 17.58 32.71
C SER A 665 18.73 16.29 32.85
N HIS A 666 18.67 15.38 31.87
CA HIS A 666 19.43 14.12 31.88
C HIS A 666 19.89 13.70 30.45
N PRO A 667 20.88 12.77 30.33
CA PRO A 667 21.48 12.42 29.04
C PRO A 667 20.50 11.90 27.98
N ASP A 668 19.50 11.10 28.38
CA ASP A 668 18.49 10.60 27.44
C ASP A 668 17.62 11.73 26.87
N ALA A 669 17.18 12.68 27.71
CA ALA A 669 16.44 13.85 27.25
C ALA A 669 17.28 14.70 26.28
N GLN A 670 18.57 14.86 26.53
CA GLN A 670 19.51 15.55 25.63
C GLN A 670 19.59 14.85 24.26
N ARG A 671 19.76 13.54 24.26
CA ARG A 671 19.80 12.73 23.02
C ARG A 671 18.49 12.84 22.25
N PHE A 672 17.35 12.74 22.92
CA PHE A 672 16.03 12.84 22.28
C PHE A 672 15.76 14.23 21.73
N HIS A 673 16.12 15.29 22.47
CA HIS A 673 16.03 16.66 22.00
C HIS A 673 16.86 16.89 20.72
N ALA A 674 18.12 16.43 20.70
CA ALA A 674 18.97 16.54 19.52
C ALA A 674 18.41 15.76 18.31
N GLY A 675 17.83 14.58 18.54
CA GLY A 675 17.16 13.81 17.49
C GLY A 675 15.90 14.50 16.96
N LEU A 676 15.12 15.11 17.85
CA LEU A 676 13.91 15.87 17.50
C LEU A 676 14.23 17.10 16.65
N MET A 677 15.29 17.82 16.98
CA MET A 677 15.78 18.94 16.17
C MET A 677 16.12 18.52 14.74
N LYS A 678 16.91 17.45 14.59
CA LYS A 678 17.28 16.91 13.26
C LYS A 678 16.05 16.43 12.48
N SER A 679 15.11 15.79 13.17
CA SER A 679 13.83 15.35 12.59
C SER A 679 13.02 16.53 12.03
N LEU A 680 12.91 17.64 12.77
CA LEU A 680 12.20 18.83 12.33
C LEU A 680 12.95 19.60 11.21
N GLU A 681 14.28 19.63 11.23
CA GLU A 681 15.08 20.19 10.13
C GLU A 681 14.92 19.39 8.84
N TYR A 682 14.84 18.06 8.96
CA TYR A 682 14.54 17.16 7.86
C TYR A 682 13.10 17.36 7.36
N GLU A 683 12.12 17.44 8.26
CA GLU A 683 10.72 17.70 7.93
C GLU A 683 10.54 19.02 7.19
N GLU A 684 11.19 20.11 7.65
CA GLU A 684 11.13 21.43 7.01
C GLU A 684 11.68 21.37 5.58
N SER A 685 12.85 20.74 5.41
CA SER A 685 13.48 20.59 4.09
C SER A 685 12.64 19.75 3.12
N LEU A 686 12.06 18.66 3.61
CA LEU A 686 11.18 17.79 2.84
C LEU A 686 9.90 18.54 2.45
N PHE A 687 9.21 19.18 3.39
CA PHE A 687 7.95 19.86 3.12
C PHE A 687 8.10 21.10 2.26
N ASP A 688 9.20 21.85 2.38
CA ASP A 688 9.49 22.95 1.45
C ASP A 688 9.65 22.39 0.02
N THR A 689 10.39 21.29 -0.15
CA THR A 689 10.55 20.62 -1.45
C THR A 689 9.20 20.12 -2.01
N LEU A 690 8.37 19.50 -1.17
CA LEU A 690 7.04 18.98 -1.58
C LEU A 690 6.03 20.10 -1.85
N ALA A 691 6.11 21.24 -1.16
CA ALA A 691 5.25 22.40 -1.41
C ALA A 691 5.50 22.98 -2.82
N TRP A 692 6.76 23.11 -3.22
CA TRP A 692 7.11 23.54 -4.58
C TRP A 692 6.76 22.49 -5.64
N TYR A 693 6.98 21.20 -5.35
CA TYR A 693 6.54 20.11 -6.23
C TYR A 693 5.03 20.16 -6.47
N ARG A 694 4.25 20.26 -5.40
CA ARG A 694 2.79 20.41 -5.42
C ARG A 694 2.37 21.60 -6.26
N THR A 695 2.99 22.76 -6.02
CA THR A 695 2.68 23.98 -6.76
C THR A 695 2.96 23.83 -8.25
N SER A 696 4.07 23.19 -8.59
CA SER A 696 4.45 22.92 -9.97
C SER A 696 3.43 22.05 -10.69
N PHE A 697 3.15 20.84 -10.18
CA PHE A 697 2.26 19.95 -10.92
C PHE A 697 0.81 20.46 -10.95
N LEU A 698 0.27 20.98 -9.84
CA LEU A 698 -1.12 21.45 -9.82
C LEU A 698 -1.33 22.65 -10.76
N SER A 699 -0.40 23.60 -10.80
CA SER A 699 -0.47 24.74 -11.73
C SER A 699 -0.41 24.27 -13.18
N TYR A 700 0.42 23.27 -13.46
CA TYR A 700 0.49 22.70 -14.80
C TYR A 700 -0.80 22.01 -15.23
N TYR A 701 -1.39 21.18 -14.38
CA TYR A 701 -2.65 20.50 -14.69
C TYR A 701 -3.82 21.50 -14.77
N HIS A 702 -3.79 22.59 -13.98
CA HIS A 702 -4.74 23.69 -14.15
C HIS A 702 -4.61 24.34 -15.53
N TRP A 703 -3.39 24.62 -16.01
CA TRP A 703 -3.18 25.09 -17.38
C TRP A 703 -3.64 24.08 -18.44
N LEU A 704 -3.42 22.78 -18.24
CA LEU A 704 -3.95 21.76 -19.15
C LEU A 704 -5.48 21.81 -19.23
N ASP A 705 -6.15 21.99 -18.10
CA ASP A 705 -7.61 22.05 -18.00
C ASP A 705 -8.17 23.32 -18.64
N THR A 706 -7.71 24.49 -18.17
CA THR A 706 -8.30 25.81 -18.48
C THR A 706 -7.60 26.53 -19.63
N GLY A 707 -6.27 26.38 -19.73
CA GLY A 707 -5.42 27.17 -20.62
C GLY A 707 -4.98 28.51 -20.05
N ASP A 708 -5.17 28.71 -18.75
CA ASP A 708 -4.78 29.94 -18.06
C ASP A 708 -3.26 30.20 -18.17
N PRO A 709 -2.82 31.29 -18.82
CA PRO A 709 -1.40 31.60 -18.97
C PRO A 709 -0.70 31.87 -17.63
N THR A 710 -1.40 32.40 -16.63
CA THR A 710 -0.83 32.66 -15.30
C THR A 710 -0.42 31.37 -14.61
N SER A 711 -1.22 30.31 -14.76
CA SER A 711 -0.88 28.98 -14.25
C SER A 711 0.33 28.35 -14.94
N LEU A 712 0.54 28.63 -16.23
CA LEU A 712 1.74 28.19 -16.93
C LEU A 712 2.99 28.93 -16.45
N GLU A 713 2.89 30.22 -16.19
CA GLU A 713 3.99 31.02 -15.61
C GLU A 713 4.33 30.54 -14.20
N ARG A 714 3.32 30.37 -13.34
CA ARG A 714 3.47 29.81 -12.00
C ARG A 714 4.12 28.42 -12.02
N TRP A 715 3.75 27.55 -12.98
CA TRP A 715 4.42 26.26 -13.16
C TRP A 715 5.92 26.42 -13.45
N ARG A 716 6.33 27.35 -14.33
CA ARG A 716 7.75 27.55 -14.67
C ARG A 716 8.56 27.97 -13.45
N GLU A 717 8.04 28.94 -12.69
CA GLU A 717 8.68 29.46 -11.49
C GLU A 717 8.78 28.39 -10.41
N SER A 718 7.66 27.76 -10.07
CA SER A 718 7.61 26.71 -9.04
C SER A 718 8.39 25.46 -9.43
N PHE A 719 8.50 25.12 -10.72
CA PHE A 719 9.34 24.02 -11.18
C PHE A 719 10.83 24.31 -10.96
N ALA A 720 11.29 25.52 -11.26
CA ALA A 720 12.67 25.92 -11.00
C ALA A 720 12.99 25.86 -9.49
N LEU A 721 12.09 26.37 -8.66
CA LEU A 721 12.22 26.32 -7.20
C LEU A 721 12.18 24.88 -6.68
N PHE A 722 11.29 24.03 -7.20
CA PHE A 722 11.28 22.60 -6.87
C PHE A 722 12.64 21.93 -7.17
N GLN A 723 13.23 22.17 -8.34
CA GLN A 723 14.53 21.60 -8.69
C GLN A 723 15.65 22.09 -7.76
N GLU A 724 15.63 23.38 -7.39
CA GLU A 724 16.57 23.94 -6.43
C GLU A 724 16.42 23.29 -5.05
N LYS A 725 15.20 23.24 -4.50
CA LYS A 725 14.93 22.66 -3.18
C LYS A 725 15.21 21.17 -3.13
N LYS A 726 14.82 20.43 -4.16
CA LYS A 726 15.15 19.01 -4.31
C LYS A 726 16.67 18.79 -4.29
N ARG A 727 17.44 19.59 -5.04
CA ARG A 727 18.91 19.50 -5.03
C ARG A 727 19.47 19.74 -3.62
N SER A 728 19.02 20.77 -2.92
CA SER A 728 19.45 21.06 -1.55
C SER A 728 19.09 19.93 -0.58
N HIS A 729 17.87 19.37 -0.71
CA HIS A 729 17.42 18.23 0.10
C HIS A 729 18.27 16.97 -0.17
N LEU A 730 18.51 16.63 -1.44
CA LEU A 730 19.36 15.50 -1.82
C LEU A 730 20.81 15.67 -1.36
N LEU A 731 21.35 16.90 -1.38
CA LEU A 731 22.69 17.19 -0.87
C LEU A 731 22.78 17.00 0.64
N ALA A 732 21.75 17.40 1.39
CA ALA A 732 21.73 17.29 2.84
C ALA A 732 21.47 15.84 3.31
N TYR A 733 20.59 15.10 2.62
CA TYR A 733 20.01 13.85 3.14
C TYR A 733 20.24 12.62 2.25
N GLY A 734 20.79 12.78 1.04
CA GLY A 734 20.96 11.67 0.09
C GLY A 734 21.90 10.55 0.54
N LYS A 735 22.70 10.77 1.59
CA LYS A 735 23.59 9.77 2.22
C LYS A 735 23.28 9.52 3.70
N ASN A 736 22.22 10.13 4.22
CA ASN A 736 21.86 10.04 5.63
C ASN A 736 20.91 8.86 5.81
N LEU A 737 21.31 7.83 6.56
CA LEU A 737 20.45 6.66 6.78
C LEU A 737 19.40 6.90 7.86
N ASP A 738 19.65 7.79 8.82
CA ASP A 738 18.69 8.12 9.88
C ASP A 738 17.58 9.04 9.36
N PHE A 739 17.89 9.87 8.36
CA PHE A 739 16.98 10.82 7.71
C PHE A 739 17.17 10.79 6.18
N PRO A 740 16.83 9.68 5.50
CA PRO A 740 17.13 9.50 4.08
C PRO A 740 16.29 10.40 3.20
N ALA A 741 16.89 10.92 2.14
CA ALA A 741 16.15 11.68 1.14
C ALA A 741 15.07 10.82 0.47
N PHE A 742 13.95 11.46 0.11
CA PHE A 742 12.89 10.82 -0.66
C PHE A 742 13.36 10.51 -2.10
N ASP A 743 12.79 9.47 -2.70
CA ASP A 743 13.04 9.08 -4.09
C ASP A 743 12.17 9.93 -5.04
N PHE A 744 12.83 10.76 -5.85
CA PHE A 744 12.19 11.65 -6.82
C PHE A 744 12.22 11.10 -8.27
N VAL A 745 12.62 9.84 -8.50
CA VAL A 745 12.78 9.28 -9.85
C VAL A 745 11.48 9.33 -10.67
N ASP A 746 10.34 8.94 -10.07
CA ASP A 746 9.04 8.97 -10.76
C ASP A 746 8.61 10.41 -11.05
N ALA A 747 8.70 11.30 -10.05
CA ALA A 747 8.45 12.73 -10.20
C ALA A 747 9.28 13.36 -11.34
N ASP A 748 10.59 13.09 -11.40
CA ASP A 748 11.49 13.59 -12.43
C ASP A 748 11.14 13.02 -13.82
N ALA A 749 10.79 11.74 -13.90
CA ALA A 749 10.36 11.12 -15.14
C ALA A 749 9.08 11.78 -15.68
N GLY A 750 8.10 12.04 -14.82
CA GLY A 750 6.89 12.79 -15.16
C GLY A 750 7.22 14.21 -15.60
N MET A 751 7.98 14.95 -14.80
CA MET A 751 8.34 16.35 -15.08
C MET A 751 9.14 16.52 -16.39
N ALA A 752 10.01 15.57 -16.74
CA ALA A 752 10.72 15.59 -18.02
C ALA A 752 9.78 15.50 -19.24
N ILE A 753 8.61 14.85 -19.10
CA ILE A 753 7.57 14.86 -20.15
C ILE A 753 6.91 16.25 -20.21
N LEU A 754 6.66 16.88 -19.06
CA LEU A 754 6.06 18.22 -18.96
C LEU A 754 6.94 19.29 -19.62
N GLU A 755 8.25 19.27 -19.39
CA GLU A 755 9.21 20.23 -19.98
C GLU A 755 9.19 20.19 -21.53
N ARG A 756 9.04 19.00 -22.11
CA ARG A 756 9.00 18.82 -23.57
C ARG A 756 7.65 19.18 -24.19
N ASN A 757 6.62 19.35 -23.38
CA ASN A 757 5.24 19.48 -23.84
C ASN A 757 5.02 20.67 -24.78
N GLY A 758 5.70 21.80 -24.55
CA GLY A 758 5.65 22.97 -25.44
C GLY A 758 6.19 22.67 -26.84
N ALA A 759 7.36 22.02 -26.92
CA ALA A 759 7.94 21.58 -28.19
C ALA A 759 7.06 20.52 -28.88
N MET A 760 6.52 19.56 -28.12
CA MET A 760 5.63 18.53 -28.67
C MET A 760 4.33 19.13 -29.21
N THR A 761 3.78 20.15 -28.56
CA THR A 761 2.61 20.90 -29.05
C THR A 761 2.88 21.50 -30.42
N TRP A 762 4.03 22.17 -30.59
CA TRP A 762 4.42 22.75 -31.88
C TRP A 762 4.72 21.70 -32.94
N LEU A 763 5.44 20.62 -32.61
CA LEU A 763 5.66 19.52 -33.55
C LEU A 763 4.35 18.87 -33.99
N ALA A 764 3.40 18.68 -33.08
CA ALA A 764 2.06 18.19 -33.40
C ALA A 764 1.31 19.16 -34.33
N ARG A 765 1.35 20.48 -34.05
CA ARG A 765 0.77 21.51 -34.94
C ARG A 765 1.41 21.50 -36.33
N ILE A 766 2.73 21.43 -36.40
CA ILE A 766 3.49 21.36 -37.65
C ILE A 766 3.08 20.10 -38.44
N GLN A 767 3.02 18.95 -37.79
CA GLN A 767 2.52 17.73 -38.43
C GLN A 767 1.07 17.87 -38.89
N MET A 768 0.19 18.46 -38.09
CA MET A 768 -1.20 18.69 -38.47
C MET A 768 -1.35 19.64 -39.66
N VAL A 769 -0.42 20.58 -39.87
CA VAL A 769 -0.36 21.42 -41.09
C VAL A 769 0.18 20.63 -42.29
N PHE A 770 1.22 19.80 -42.07
CA PHE A 770 1.76 18.95 -43.13
C PHE A 770 0.81 17.84 -43.55
N LEU A 771 -0.09 17.37 -42.68
CA LEU A 771 -1.05 16.32 -42.99
C LEU A 771 -1.94 16.65 -44.21
N PRO A 772 -2.66 17.79 -44.27
CA PRO A 772 -3.43 18.17 -45.45
C PRO A 772 -2.53 18.49 -46.66
N LEU A 773 -1.36 19.11 -46.48
CA LEU A 773 -0.41 19.36 -47.58
C LEU A 773 0.08 18.06 -48.21
N PHE A 774 0.39 17.07 -47.37
CA PHE A 774 0.76 15.73 -47.76
C PHE A 774 -0.38 15.08 -48.55
N LEU A 775 -1.61 15.10 -48.00
CA LEU A 775 -2.81 14.60 -48.70
C LEU A 775 -3.07 15.30 -50.05
N ILE A 776 -2.82 16.61 -50.14
CA ILE A 776 -2.99 17.41 -51.37
C ILE A 776 -1.91 17.08 -52.41
N SER A 777 -0.68 16.80 -52.00
CA SER A 777 0.43 16.49 -52.90
C SER A 777 0.22 15.21 -53.74
N PHE A 778 -0.69 14.33 -53.30
CA PHE A 778 -1.13 13.15 -54.03
C PHE A 778 -2.35 13.37 -54.94
N ILE A 779 -2.85 14.61 -55.06
CA ILE A 779 -3.93 14.96 -55.98
C ILE A 779 -3.33 15.28 -57.37
N PRO A 780 -3.57 14.46 -58.42
CA PRO A 780 -2.89 14.60 -59.73
C PRO A 780 -3.08 15.96 -60.43
N SER A 781 -4.14 16.71 -60.11
CA SER A 781 -4.46 18.01 -60.73
C SER A 781 -3.70 19.21 -60.16
N ALA A 782 -2.91 19.06 -59.09
CA ALA A 782 -1.99 20.12 -58.66
C ALA A 782 -0.84 20.34 -59.68
N ARG A 783 -0.70 19.45 -60.67
CA ARG A 783 0.34 19.49 -61.70
C ARG A 783 -0.10 20.07 -63.06
N LYS A 784 -1.39 20.37 -63.28
CA LYS A 784 -1.87 21.05 -64.50
C LYS A 784 -3.07 21.97 -64.23
N PRO A 785 -3.01 23.27 -64.58
CA PRO A 785 -4.14 24.17 -64.46
C PRO A 785 -5.13 23.91 -65.61
N THR A 786 -6.31 23.37 -65.30
CA THR A 786 -7.46 23.41 -66.23
C THR A 786 -8.48 24.44 -65.73
N PRO A 787 -9.04 25.29 -66.59
CA PRO A 787 -9.97 26.35 -66.20
C PRO A 787 -11.34 25.76 -65.92
N ILE A 788 -11.71 25.61 -64.65
CA ILE A 788 -13.05 25.14 -64.26
C ILE A 788 -13.52 25.88 -63.00
N GLY A 789 -14.83 26.17 -62.93
CA GLY A 789 -15.50 27.04 -61.94
C GLY A 789 -15.33 26.64 -60.47
N LYS A 790 -15.45 27.63 -59.57
CA LYS A 790 -15.11 27.54 -58.15
C LYS A 790 -15.91 26.47 -57.38
N GLU A 791 -17.20 26.29 -57.67
CA GLU A 791 -18.07 25.33 -56.96
C GLU A 791 -17.76 23.87 -57.33
N GLU A 792 -17.47 23.60 -58.61
CA GLU A 792 -17.12 22.27 -59.10
C GLU A 792 -15.72 21.81 -58.65
N LYS A 793 -14.81 22.77 -58.38
CA LYS A 793 -13.50 22.54 -57.77
C LYS A 793 -13.62 22.05 -56.33
N ALA A 794 -14.47 22.69 -55.52
CA ALA A 794 -14.71 22.29 -54.14
C ALA A 794 -15.33 20.88 -54.05
N PHE A 795 -16.35 20.60 -54.88
CA PHE A 795 -17.00 19.29 -54.92
C PHE A 795 -16.08 18.17 -55.41
N ARG A 796 -15.21 18.42 -56.39
CA ARG A 796 -14.18 17.46 -56.82
C ARG A 796 -13.07 17.27 -55.79
N MET A 797 -12.67 18.32 -55.08
CA MET A 797 -11.69 18.26 -53.99
C MET A 797 -12.22 17.41 -52.83
N LEU A 798 -13.48 17.61 -52.42
CA LEU A 798 -14.18 16.77 -51.44
C LEU A 798 -14.29 15.30 -51.90
N ARG A 799 -14.66 15.07 -53.16
CA ARG A 799 -14.74 13.71 -53.74
C ARG A 799 -13.38 13.01 -53.85
N ARG A 800 -12.28 13.77 -53.97
CA ARG A 800 -10.90 13.25 -54.03
C ARG A 800 -10.22 13.14 -52.67
N MET A 801 -10.52 14.02 -51.72
CA MET A 801 -10.21 13.83 -50.31
C MET A 801 -10.90 12.58 -49.77
N ARG A 802 -12.14 12.31 -50.22
CA ARG A 802 -12.84 11.04 -49.97
C ARG A 802 -12.09 9.83 -50.54
N THR A 803 -11.41 9.93 -51.69
CA THR A 803 -10.55 8.83 -52.18
C THR A 803 -9.21 8.73 -51.44
N ALA A 804 -8.65 9.85 -50.94
CA ALA A 804 -7.44 9.87 -50.12
C ALA A 804 -7.67 9.28 -48.71
N PHE A 805 -8.77 9.65 -48.04
CA PHE A 805 -9.21 9.05 -46.77
C PHE A 805 -9.73 7.62 -46.92
N ALA A 806 -10.27 7.25 -48.09
CA ALA A 806 -10.65 5.87 -48.39
C ALA A 806 -9.46 4.97 -48.78
N GLY A 807 -8.23 5.50 -48.80
CA GLY A 807 -7.04 4.73 -49.15
C GLY A 807 -7.01 4.27 -50.61
N ILE A 808 -7.58 5.02 -51.56
CA ILE A 808 -7.63 4.64 -52.98
C ILE A 808 -6.80 5.63 -53.80
N PRO A 809 -5.51 5.36 -54.08
CA PRO A 809 -4.76 6.07 -55.12
C PRO A 809 -5.40 5.82 -56.50
N SER A 810 -5.38 6.84 -57.34
CA SER A 810 -5.83 6.79 -58.74
C SER A 810 -4.91 5.90 -59.60
N ASP A 811 -5.48 4.81 -60.09
CA ASP A 811 -5.23 4.08 -61.35
C ASP A 811 -3.82 3.68 -61.84
N SER A 812 -2.72 3.86 -61.10
CA SER A 812 -1.46 3.19 -61.47
C SER A 812 -0.55 2.83 -60.30
N CYS A 813 -0.16 1.55 -60.23
CA CYS A 813 0.98 1.06 -59.46
C CYS A 813 2.26 1.73 -59.97
N SER A 814 2.59 2.90 -59.43
CA SER A 814 3.79 3.66 -59.75
C SER A 814 4.76 3.69 -58.56
N PRO A 815 6.08 3.91 -58.76
CA PRO A 815 7.05 4.14 -57.69
C PRO A 815 6.57 5.19 -56.67
N ALA A 816 5.84 6.20 -57.14
CA ALA A 816 5.24 7.24 -56.30
C ALA A 816 4.26 6.70 -55.24
N SER A 817 3.54 5.60 -55.49
CA SER A 817 2.63 4.98 -54.52
C SER A 817 3.37 4.27 -53.39
N CYS A 818 4.50 3.61 -53.70
CA CYS A 818 5.38 3.03 -52.69
C CYS A 818 6.02 4.12 -51.82
N THR A 819 6.47 5.22 -52.43
CA THR A 819 6.98 6.39 -51.70
C THR A 819 5.93 7.01 -50.79
N ALA A 820 4.69 7.19 -51.28
CA ALA A 820 3.57 7.71 -50.49
C ALA A 820 3.28 6.87 -49.25
N THR A 821 3.33 5.55 -49.42
CA THR A 821 3.09 4.61 -48.32
C THR A 821 4.21 4.64 -47.30
N GLY A 822 5.47 4.59 -47.75
CA GLY A 822 6.63 4.73 -46.87
C GLY A 822 6.61 6.04 -46.07
N LEU A 823 6.25 7.15 -46.72
CA LEU A 823 6.10 8.45 -46.06
C LEU A 823 4.94 8.45 -45.05
N SER A 824 3.83 7.77 -45.33
CA SER A 824 2.71 7.64 -44.37
C SER A 824 3.11 6.85 -43.11
N PHE A 825 3.94 5.81 -43.28
CA PHE A 825 4.51 5.06 -42.15
C PHE A 825 5.44 5.93 -41.33
N ILE A 826 6.36 6.64 -41.98
CA ILE A 826 7.26 7.59 -41.31
C ILE A 826 6.44 8.64 -40.55
N PHE A 827 5.36 9.16 -41.16
CA PHE A 827 4.49 10.14 -40.54
C PHE A 827 3.83 9.59 -39.27
N PHE A 828 3.27 8.37 -39.34
CA PHE A 828 2.67 7.73 -38.18
C PHE A 828 3.68 7.39 -37.08
N ILE A 829 4.87 6.88 -37.41
CA ILE A 829 5.93 6.63 -36.43
C ILE A 829 6.38 7.94 -35.76
N LYS A 830 6.55 9.03 -36.53
CA LYS A 830 6.84 10.35 -35.96
C LYS A 830 5.71 10.83 -35.04
N ALA A 831 4.44 10.56 -35.38
CA ALA A 831 3.32 10.88 -34.49
C ALA A 831 3.41 10.10 -33.17
N THR A 832 3.79 8.82 -33.19
CA THR A 832 4.01 8.04 -31.95
C THR A 832 5.18 8.55 -31.12
N LEU A 833 6.27 9.02 -31.76
CA LEU A 833 7.41 9.64 -31.08
C LEU A 833 7.04 10.98 -30.41
N ILE A 834 6.28 11.83 -31.11
CA ILE A 834 5.77 13.09 -30.53
C ILE A 834 4.81 12.81 -29.38
N PHE A 835 3.93 11.81 -29.54
CA PHE A 835 2.97 11.43 -28.52
C PHE A 835 3.63 10.84 -27.27
N SER A 836 4.78 10.15 -27.41
CA SER A 836 5.60 9.71 -26.28
C SER A 836 6.56 10.78 -25.75
N SER A 837 6.46 12.03 -26.23
CA SER A 837 7.37 13.14 -25.91
C SER A 837 8.86 12.80 -26.15
N PHE A 838 9.15 11.86 -27.07
CA PHE A 838 10.48 11.28 -27.28
C PHE A 838 11.12 10.72 -25.99
N ARG A 839 10.29 10.29 -25.03
CA ARG A 839 10.72 9.64 -23.78
C ARG A 839 10.59 8.13 -23.83
N SER A 840 9.66 7.61 -24.65
CA SER A 840 9.56 6.17 -24.91
C SER A 840 10.10 5.79 -26.29
N ILE A 841 11.05 4.86 -26.29
CA ILE A 841 11.60 4.19 -27.47
C ILE A 841 10.84 2.89 -27.72
N LEU A 842 10.41 2.20 -26.66
CA LEU A 842 9.67 0.94 -26.77
C LEU A 842 8.32 1.13 -27.46
N PHE A 843 7.59 2.21 -27.16
CA PHE A 843 6.30 2.50 -27.79
C PHE A 843 6.38 2.60 -29.33
N PRO A 844 7.22 3.47 -29.92
CA PRO A 844 7.38 3.54 -31.38
C PRO A 844 8.05 2.28 -31.96
N ALA A 845 8.98 1.63 -31.26
CA ALA A 845 9.63 0.41 -31.73
C ALA A 845 8.63 -0.77 -31.84
N TRP A 846 7.77 -0.95 -30.83
CA TRP A 846 6.73 -1.98 -30.84
C TRP A 846 5.67 -1.72 -31.92
N THR A 847 5.34 -0.44 -32.14
CA THR A 847 4.47 -0.01 -33.23
C THR A 847 5.11 -0.32 -34.59
N LEU A 848 6.39 0.00 -34.77
CA LEU A 848 7.14 -0.28 -35.98
C LEU A 848 7.25 -1.79 -36.25
N LEU A 849 7.50 -2.61 -35.22
CA LEU A 849 7.53 -4.06 -35.33
C LEU A 849 6.17 -4.59 -35.83
N SER A 850 5.08 -4.18 -35.19
CA SER A 850 3.72 -4.61 -35.55
C SER A 850 3.38 -4.24 -37.00
N LEU A 851 3.71 -3.01 -37.42
CA LEU A 851 3.52 -2.56 -38.79
C LEU A 851 4.43 -3.30 -39.78
N SER A 852 5.67 -3.60 -39.40
CA SER A 852 6.60 -4.35 -40.25
C SER A 852 6.11 -5.78 -40.47
N VAL A 853 5.66 -6.48 -39.42
CA VAL A 853 5.07 -7.82 -39.54
C VAL A 853 3.81 -7.79 -40.39
N PHE A 854 2.93 -6.81 -40.19
CA PHE A 854 1.72 -6.67 -40.99
C PHE A 854 2.05 -6.49 -42.48
N THR A 855 2.96 -5.57 -42.81
CA THR A 855 3.33 -5.26 -44.19
C THR A 855 4.12 -6.38 -44.88
N LEU A 856 5.04 -7.03 -44.15
CA LEU A 856 5.74 -8.22 -44.63
C LEU A 856 4.77 -9.38 -44.88
N SER A 857 3.75 -9.54 -44.03
CA SER A 857 2.70 -10.54 -44.25
C SER A 857 1.88 -10.22 -45.51
N LEU A 858 1.49 -8.96 -45.72
CA LEU A 858 0.84 -8.56 -46.96
C LEU A 858 1.73 -8.84 -48.18
N ARG A 859 3.03 -8.58 -48.10
CA ARG A 859 3.98 -8.85 -49.18
C ARG A 859 4.18 -10.34 -49.46
N ALA A 860 4.49 -11.12 -48.42
CA ALA A 860 4.80 -12.53 -48.51
C ALA A 860 3.60 -13.32 -48.99
N PHE A 861 2.40 -12.95 -48.51
CA PHE A 861 1.23 -13.70 -48.84
C PHE A 861 0.55 -13.18 -50.09
N SER A 862 0.50 -11.91 -50.50
CA SER A 862 -0.30 -11.43 -51.67
C SER A 862 -0.21 -12.26 -52.99
N PRO A 863 -1.20 -12.16 -53.91
CA PRO A 863 -1.25 -12.97 -55.15
C PRO A 863 0.03 -12.88 -56.01
N ARG A 864 0.41 -13.99 -56.67
CA ARG A 864 1.65 -14.12 -57.45
C ARG A 864 1.66 -13.21 -58.69
N GLY A 865 2.69 -12.36 -58.78
CA GLY A 865 3.03 -11.39 -59.82
C GLY A 865 4.03 -10.37 -59.25
N SER A 866 4.88 -9.72 -60.05
CA SER A 866 5.99 -8.87 -59.54
C SER A 866 5.57 -7.67 -58.67
N ALA A 867 4.28 -7.31 -58.64
CA ALA A 867 3.75 -6.14 -57.93
C ALA A 867 2.41 -6.38 -57.16
N GLY A 868 1.98 -7.63 -56.97
CA GLY A 868 0.64 -7.95 -56.44
C GLY A 868 0.34 -7.49 -55.00
N TRP A 869 1.37 -7.15 -54.22
CA TRP A 869 1.28 -6.67 -52.83
C TRP A 869 1.20 -5.15 -52.69
N ILE A 870 1.50 -4.41 -53.77
CA ILE A 870 1.57 -2.94 -53.74
C ILE A 870 0.18 -2.32 -53.49
N PRO A 871 -0.91 -2.75 -54.17
CA PRO A 871 -2.24 -2.18 -53.92
C PRO A 871 -2.75 -2.33 -52.47
N PRO A 872 -2.72 -3.53 -51.82
CA PRO A 872 -3.16 -3.64 -50.43
C PRO A 872 -2.28 -2.84 -49.48
N LEU A 873 -0.96 -2.82 -49.70
CA LEU A 873 -0.06 -2.01 -48.89
C LEU A 873 -0.38 -0.52 -49.00
N ALA A 874 -0.59 0.02 -50.21
CA ALA A 874 -0.85 1.44 -50.42
C ALA A 874 -2.14 1.92 -49.71
N THR A 875 -3.14 1.05 -49.58
CA THR A 875 -4.40 1.38 -48.90
C THR A 875 -4.29 1.55 -47.39
N THR A 876 -3.17 1.14 -46.79
CA THR A 876 -2.89 1.36 -45.36
C THR A 876 -2.62 2.82 -45.02
N SER A 877 -2.18 3.62 -46.00
CA SER A 877 -1.78 5.02 -45.83
C SER A 877 -2.89 5.88 -45.22
N GLY A 878 -4.12 5.81 -45.75
CA GLY A 878 -5.25 6.62 -45.26
C GLY A 878 -5.59 6.39 -43.78
N PRO A 879 -5.86 5.14 -43.35
CA PRO A 879 -6.08 4.82 -41.94
C PRO A 879 -4.91 5.21 -41.03
N LEU A 880 -3.65 4.97 -41.44
CA LEU A 880 -2.47 5.33 -40.65
C LEU A 880 -2.33 6.86 -40.49
N LEU A 881 -2.59 7.62 -41.54
CA LEU A 881 -2.65 9.09 -41.48
C LEU A 881 -3.83 9.57 -40.62
N GLY A 882 -4.95 8.85 -40.63
CA GLY A 882 -6.08 9.10 -39.73
C GLY A 882 -5.72 8.89 -38.25
N LEU A 883 -5.03 7.80 -37.92
CA LEU A 883 -4.50 7.54 -36.58
C LEU A 883 -3.46 8.58 -36.17
N ALA A 884 -2.54 8.95 -37.07
CA ALA A 884 -1.57 10.02 -36.83
C ALA A 884 -2.29 11.35 -36.55
N GLY A 885 -3.30 11.69 -37.36
CA GLY A 885 -4.12 12.88 -37.18
C GLY A 885 -4.93 12.86 -35.88
N LEU A 886 -5.37 11.69 -35.41
CA LEU A 886 -6.04 11.54 -34.12
C LEU A 886 -5.10 11.87 -32.95
N PHE A 887 -3.90 11.27 -32.91
CA PHE A 887 -2.90 11.57 -31.88
C PHE A 887 -2.45 13.03 -31.92
N MET A 888 -2.09 13.52 -33.11
CA MET A 888 -1.56 14.88 -33.28
C MET A 888 -2.64 15.94 -33.12
N GLY A 889 -3.88 15.65 -33.48
CA GLY A 889 -5.01 16.55 -33.28
C GLY A 889 -5.17 16.92 -31.81
N VAL A 890 -5.18 15.92 -30.92
CA VAL A 890 -5.25 16.16 -29.48
C VAL A 890 -3.96 16.81 -28.94
N ALA A 891 -2.79 16.29 -29.34
CA ALA A 891 -1.51 16.84 -28.89
C ALA A 891 -1.25 18.27 -29.38
N SER A 892 -1.90 18.72 -30.46
CA SER A 892 -1.74 20.09 -30.99
C SER A 892 -2.37 21.17 -30.11
N ILE A 893 -3.26 20.79 -29.19
CA ILE A 893 -3.96 21.73 -28.29
C ILE A 893 -2.98 22.25 -27.24
N ARG A 894 -2.54 21.36 -26.34
CA ARG A 894 -1.61 21.62 -25.23
C ARG A 894 -0.70 20.41 -24.97
N GLY A 895 -0.29 19.71 -26.03
CA GLY A 895 0.69 18.63 -26.00
C GLY A 895 0.15 17.26 -25.53
N PRO A 896 0.99 16.21 -25.51
CA PRO A 896 0.57 14.85 -25.21
C PRO A 896 -0.03 14.67 -23.80
N LEU A 897 0.38 15.46 -22.81
CA LEU A 897 -0.19 15.36 -21.47
C LEU A 897 -1.63 15.86 -21.39
N PHE A 898 -2.05 16.75 -22.30
CA PHE A 898 -3.45 17.13 -22.44
C PHE A 898 -4.32 15.92 -22.81
N PHE A 899 -3.81 15.02 -23.65
CA PHE A 899 -4.50 13.75 -23.95
C PHE A 899 -4.67 12.93 -22.67
N TRP A 900 -3.60 12.68 -21.92
CA TRP A 900 -3.66 11.84 -20.74
C TRP A 900 -4.56 12.44 -19.66
N TYR A 901 -4.45 13.74 -19.41
CA TYR A 901 -5.35 14.44 -18.50
C TYR A 901 -6.82 14.21 -18.86
N ARG A 902 -7.20 14.46 -20.12
CA ARG A 902 -8.59 14.26 -20.58
C ARG A 902 -8.98 12.77 -20.59
N PHE A 903 -8.06 11.87 -20.90
CA PHE A 903 -8.30 10.43 -20.91
C PHE A 903 -8.67 9.90 -19.53
N TRP A 904 -7.98 10.36 -18.47
CA TRP A 904 -8.25 9.93 -17.10
C TRP A 904 -9.51 10.57 -16.51
N THR A 905 -9.77 11.83 -16.83
CA THR A 905 -10.78 12.65 -16.12
C THR A 905 -12.11 12.81 -16.86
N HIS A 906 -12.15 12.61 -18.19
CA HIS A 906 -13.34 12.87 -19.01
C HIS A 906 -13.82 11.61 -19.75
N PRO A 907 -14.87 10.91 -19.25
CA PRO A 907 -15.34 9.67 -19.86
C PRO A 907 -15.83 9.85 -21.30
N ALA A 908 -16.49 10.96 -21.62
CA ALA A 908 -16.96 11.25 -22.98
C ALA A 908 -15.79 11.40 -23.97
N PHE A 909 -14.71 12.08 -23.56
CA PHE A 909 -13.50 12.22 -24.37
C PHE A 909 -12.85 10.87 -24.61
N ARG A 910 -12.68 10.08 -23.54
CA ARG A 910 -12.11 8.73 -23.61
C ARG A 910 -12.90 7.81 -24.54
N ILE A 911 -14.23 7.77 -24.40
CA ILE A 911 -15.11 6.95 -25.25
C ILE A 911 -14.97 7.39 -26.70
N LEU A 912 -15.02 8.69 -26.99
CA LEU A 912 -14.88 9.20 -28.36
C LEU A 912 -13.50 8.85 -28.95
N PHE A 913 -12.42 9.10 -28.22
CA PHE A 913 -11.07 8.83 -28.69
C PHE A 913 -10.85 7.34 -28.97
N VAL A 914 -11.20 6.46 -28.02
CA VAL A 914 -11.05 5.01 -28.17
C VAL A 914 -11.94 4.49 -29.31
N THR A 915 -13.15 5.03 -29.46
CA THR A 915 -14.04 4.71 -30.60
C THR A 915 -13.36 5.01 -31.93
N LEU A 916 -12.80 6.22 -32.07
CA LEU A 916 -12.12 6.64 -33.30
C LEU A 916 -10.84 5.82 -33.53
N PHE A 917 -10.06 5.55 -32.49
CA PHE A 917 -8.85 4.74 -32.58
C PHE A 917 -9.15 3.33 -33.09
N ILE A 918 -10.13 2.64 -32.49
CA ILE A 918 -10.59 1.32 -32.92
C ILE A 918 -11.17 1.38 -34.33
N ALA A 919 -11.97 2.42 -34.63
CA ALA A 919 -12.57 2.58 -35.95
C ALA A 919 -11.52 2.74 -37.05
N PHE A 920 -10.46 3.52 -36.84
CA PHE A 920 -9.36 3.62 -37.80
C PHE A 920 -8.57 2.31 -37.94
N GLY A 921 -8.37 1.56 -36.84
CA GLY A 921 -7.76 0.24 -36.88
C GLY A 921 -8.60 -0.78 -37.69
N LEU A 922 -9.91 -0.82 -37.49
CA LEU A 922 -10.82 -1.66 -38.28
C LEU A 922 -10.91 -1.18 -39.73
N TRP A 923 -10.86 0.14 -39.96
CA TRP A 923 -10.82 0.73 -41.30
C TRP A 923 -9.56 0.32 -42.07
N LEU A 924 -8.41 0.21 -41.39
CA LEU A 924 -7.17 -0.32 -41.97
C LEU A 924 -7.40 -1.71 -42.56
N PHE A 925 -7.97 -2.62 -41.78
CA PHE A 925 -8.23 -3.99 -42.22
C PHE A 925 -9.27 -4.04 -43.35
N PHE A 926 -10.34 -3.25 -43.24
CA PHE A 926 -11.37 -3.15 -44.27
C PHE A 926 -10.84 -2.56 -45.60
N ALA A 927 -9.97 -1.55 -45.53
CA ALA A 927 -9.37 -0.93 -46.71
C ALA A 927 -8.48 -1.93 -47.46
N VAL A 928 -7.66 -2.70 -46.74
CA VAL A 928 -6.86 -3.79 -47.31
C VAL A 928 -7.75 -4.85 -47.95
N TYR A 929 -8.79 -5.32 -47.25
CA TYR A 929 -9.77 -6.29 -47.79
C TYR A 929 -10.38 -5.79 -49.11
N ARG A 930 -10.87 -4.54 -49.12
CA ARG A 930 -11.51 -3.94 -50.30
C ARG A 930 -10.53 -3.76 -51.45
N SER A 931 -9.28 -3.39 -51.16
CA SER A 931 -8.22 -3.30 -52.16
C SER A 931 -7.98 -4.64 -52.84
N VAL A 932 -7.83 -5.72 -52.07
CA VAL A 932 -7.63 -7.06 -52.61
C VAL A 932 -8.82 -7.53 -53.45
N ARG A 933 -10.06 -7.23 -53.02
CA ARG A 933 -11.28 -7.55 -53.78
C ARG A 933 -11.35 -6.85 -55.13
N THR A 934 -11.06 -5.56 -55.14
CA THR A 934 -11.32 -4.69 -56.31
C THR A 934 -10.13 -4.55 -57.25
N ARG A 935 -8.90 -4.53 -56.71
CA ARG A 935 -7.67 -4.26 -57.48
C ARG A 935 -6.87 -5.53 -57.77
N CYS A 936 -6.90 -6.52 -56.88
CA CYS A 936 -6.25 -7.81 -57.09
C CYS A 936 -7.21 -8.89 -57.66
N GLY A 937 -8.47 -8.54 -57.90
CA GLY A 937 -9.48 -9.41 -58.52
C GLY A 937 -9.84 -10.67 -57.71
N GLN A 938 -9.50 -10.74 -56.42
CA GLN A 938 -9.73 -11.91 -55.58
C GLN A 938 -11.20 -11.99 -55.15
N SER A 939 -11.72 -13.21 -54.95
CA SER A 939 -13.05 -13.45 -54.36
C SER A 939 -13.08 -13.10 -52.86
N VAL A 940 -14.27 -13.14 -52.22
CA VAL A 940 -14.46 -12.73 -50.81
C VAL A 940 -13.55 -13.49 -49.86
N LEU A 941 -13.53 -14.83 -49.97
CA LEU A 941 -12.80 -15.75 -49.11
C LEU A 941 -11.27 -15.50 -49.10
N PRO A 942 -10.55 -15.50 -50.23
CA PRO A 942 -9.10 -15.25 -50.25
C PRO A 942 -8.72 -13.82 -49.85
N ALA A 943 -9.59 -12.82 -50.09
CA ALA A 943 -9.35 -11.46 -49.62
C ALA A 943 -9.47 -11.33 -48.10
N MET A 944 -10.50 -11.93 -47.49
CA MET A 944 -10.61 -12.07 -46.03
C MET A 944 -9.44 -12.88 -45.48
N GLY A 945 -9.05 -13.94 -46.18
CA GLY A 945 -7.94 -14.81 -45.81
C GLY A 945 -6.62 -14.07 -45.69
N LEU A 946 -6.29 -13.16 -46.63
CA LEU A 946 -5.07 -12.34 -46.53
C LEU A 946 -5.08 -11.43 -45.29
N VAL A 947 -6.20 -10.74 -45.03
CA VAL A 947 -6.32 -9.82 -43.89
C VAL A 947 -6.22 -10.58 -42.57
N LEU A 948 -6.94 -11.70 -42.45
CA LEU A 948 -6.86 -12.59 -41.28
C LEU A 948 -5.45 -13.16 -41.08
N THR A 949 -4.75 -13.52 -42.17
CA THR A 949 -3.36 -13.96 -42.10
C THR A 949 -2.45 -12.87 -41.55
N ALA A 950 -2.55 -11.65 -42.07
CA ALA A 950 -1.70 -10.54 -41.62
C ALA A 950 -1.98 -10.12 -40.17
N ILE A 951 -3.26 -10.07 -39.75
CA ILE A 951 -3.64 -9.82 -38.35
C ILE A 951 -3.11 -10.94 -37.45
N GLY A 952 -3.31 -12.19 -37.87
CA GLY A 952 -2.86 -13.37 -37.14
C GLY A 952 -1.36 -13.37 -36.92
N MET A 953 -0.56 -13.07 -37.95
CA MET A 953 0.90 -12.97 -37.83
C MET A 953 1.35 -11.88 -36.84
N VAL A 954 0.70 -10.70 -36.84
CA VAL A 954 0.99 -9.65 -35.85
C VAL A 954 0.68 -10.13 -34.43
N CYS A 955 -0.44 -10.81 -34.23
CA CYS A 955 -0.82 -11.37 -32.92
C CYS A 955 0.15 -12.46 -32.47
N VAL A 956 0.56 -13.37 -33.36
CA VAL A 956 1.57 -14.40 -33.08
C VAL A 956 2.89 -13.77 -32.67
N THR A 957 3.41 -12.82 -33.45
CA THR A 957 4.70 -12.18 -33.13
C THR A 957 4.65 -11.44 -31.81
N ASN A 958 3.64 -10.61 -31.58
CA ASN A 958 3.53 -9.85 -30.33
C ASN A 958 3.25 -10.75 -29.13
N GLY A 959 2.39 -11.77 -29.28
CA GLY A 959 2.06 -12.72 -28.22
C GLY A 959 3.25 -13.59 -27.83
N LEU A 960 4.00 -14.13 -28.81
CA LEU A 960 5.21 -14.89 -28.53
C LEU A 960 6.32 -14.01 -27.94
N LEU A 961 6.52 -12.79 -28.46
CA LEU A 961 7.52 -11.87 -27.91
C LEU A 961 7.22 -11.55 -26.44
N ALA A 962 5.97 -11.16 -26.13
CA ALA A 962 5.57 -10.87 -24.76
C ALA A 962 5.57 -12.13 -23.86
N ALA A 963 5.30 -13.32 -24.40
CA ALA A 963 5.43 -14.58 -23.65
C ALA A 963 6.90 -14.90 -23.32
N THR A 964 7.82 -14.65 -24.26
CA THR A 964 9.25 -14.91 -24.07
C THR A 964 9.92 -13.95 -23.10
N VAL A 965 9.55 -12.67 -23.15
CA VAL A 965 10.07 -11.64 -22.23
C VAL A 965 9.35 -11.67 -20.89
N GLY A 966 8.07 -12.07 -20.88
CA GLY A 966 7.17 -12.01 -19.73
C GLY A 966 6.28 -10.76 -19.78
N LEU A 967 4.96 -10.96 -19.57
CA LEU A 967 3.97 -9.88 -19.68
C LEU A 967 4.26 -8.73 -18.71
N GLU A 968 4.58 -9.04 -17.45
CA GLU A 968 4.89 -8.05 -16.42
C GLU A 968 6.08 -7.17 -16.82
N HIS A 969 7.16 -7.78 -17.31
CA HIS A 969 8.34 -7.06 -17.78
C HIS A 969 8.02 -6.13 -18.96
N CYS A 970 7.24 -6.60 -19.92
CA CYS A 970 6.83 -5.77 -21.06
C CYS A 970 5.99 -4.55 -20.62
N LEU A 971 4.99 -4.77 -19.74
CA LEU A 971 4.13 -3.69 -19.26
C LEU A 971 4.90 -2.69 -18.39
N THR A 972 5.76 -3.17 -17.50
CA THR A 972 6.59 -2.33 -16.63
C THR A 972 7.58 -1.50 -17.46
N ALA A 973 8.29 -2.10 -18.41
CA ALA A 973 9.24 -1.36 -19.25
C ALA A 973 8.55 -0.25 -20.05
N LEU A 974 7.39 -0.54 -20.63
CA LEU A 974 6.60 0.45 -21.37
C LEU A 974 6.05 1.55 -20.45
N ASN A 975 5.56 1.18 -19.27
CA ASN A 975 5.05 2.13 -18.29
C ASN A 975 6.15 3.05 -17.75
N ASN A 976 7.35 2.53 -17.48
CA ASN A 976 8.46 3.32 -16.95
C ASN A 976 8.94 4.38 -17.94
N GLU A 977 8.87 4.11 -19.24
CA GLU A 977 9.20 5.10 -20.27
C GLU A 977 8.09 6.14 -20.51
N MET A 978 6.82 5.73 -20.43
CA MET A 978 5.67 6.61 -20.71
C MET A 978 5.08 7.31 -19.48
N VAL A 979 5.38 6.82 -18.27
CA VAL A 979 4.97 7.36 -16.97
C VAL A 979 3.45 7.52 -16.88
N ILE A 980 2.73 6.45 -17.24
CA ILE A 980 1.25 6.45 -17.33
C ILE A 980 0.63 6.09 -15.99
N LEU A 981 1.01 4.92 -15.45
CA LEU A 981 0.63 4.40 -14.15
C LEU A 981 1.75 4.65 -13.13
N PRO A 982 1.46 4.72 -11.82
CA PRO A 982 2.48 4.89 -10.80
C PRO A 982 3.58 3.84 -10.93
N LEU A 983 4.85 4.27 -10.90
CA LEU A 983 5.97 3.32 -11.04
C LEU A 983 6.02 2.33 -9.86
N SER A 984 5.50 2.74 -8.71
CA SER A 984 5.39 1.90 -7.51
C SER A 984 4.60 0.60 -7.75
N LEU A 985 3.59 0.57 -8.64
CA LEU A 985 2.84 -0.65 -8.92
C LEU A 985 3.74 -1.82 -9.36
N SER A 986 4.79 -1.51 -10.13
CA SER A 986 5.75 -2.52 -10.59
C SER A 986 6.70 -3.00 -9.50
N LYS A 987 6.96 -2.18 -8.48
CA LYS A 987 7.88 -2.49 -7.38
C LYS A 987 7.23 -3.31 -6.27
N VAL A 988 5.90 -3.25 -6.12
CA VAL A 988 5.18 -3.93 -5.03
C VAL A 988 4.73 -5.32 -5.45
N LEU A 989 3.64 -5.49 -6.22
CA LEU A 989 3.18 -6.82 -6.67
C LEU A 989 3.24 -7.01 -8.19
N GLY A 990 3.57 -5.96 -8.95
CA GLY A 990 3.51 -5.94 -10.41
C GLY A 990 2.18 -5.43 -10.96
N ILE A 991 2.23 -4.84 -12.14
CA ILE A 991 1.06 -4.27 -12.85
C ILE A 991 0.04 -5.37 -13.14
N THR A 992 0.49 -6.55 -13.55
CA THR A 992 -0.39 -7.69 -13.86
C THR A 992 -1.14 -8.19 -12.64
N THR A 993 -0.46 -8.27 -11.49
CA THR A 993 -1.08 -8.70 -10.22
C THR A 993 -2.11 -7.68 -9.73
N HIS A 994 -1.72 -6.39 -9.66
CA HIS A 994 -2.61 -5.33 -9.17
C HIS A 994 -3.86 -5.15 -10.04
N LEU A 995 -3.72 -5.28 -11.36
CA LEU A 995 -4.82 -5.13 -12.30
C LEU A 995 -5.52 -6.46 -12.64
N ASN A 996 -5.17 -7.55 -11.94
CA ASN A 996 -5.69 -8.90 -12.17
C ASN A 996 -5.63 -9.34 -13.64
N ILE A 997 -4.54 -9.01 -14.34
CA ILE A 997 -4.29 -9.35 -15.73
C ILE A 997 -3.76 -10.78 -15.78
N ASN A 998 -4.41 -11.65 -16.56
CA ASN A 998 -3.99 -13.03 -16.72
C ASN A 998 -2.55 -13.11 -17.30
N PRO A 999 -1.58 -13.73 -16.60
CA PRO A 999 -0.20 -13.80 -17.06
C PRO A 999 -0.03 -14.62 -18.35
N HIS A 1000 -0.97 -15.50 -18.68
CA HIS A 1000 -0.99 -16.30 -19.91
C HIS A 1000 -1.65 -15.56 -21.10
N LEU A 1001 -2.11 -14.33 -20.92
CA LEU A 1001 -2.69 -13.52 -21.99
C LEU A 1001 -1.82 -13.46 -23.27
N PRO A 1002 -0.48 -13.36 -23.21
CA PRO A 1002 0.35 -13.40 -24.41
C PRO A 1002 0.24 -14.71 -25.19
N LEU A 1003 0.11 -15.84 -24.49
CA LEU A 1003 -0.08 -17.15 -25.11
C LEU A 1003 -1.46 -17.27 -25.76
N TYR A 1004 -2.51 -16.73 -25.12
CA TYR A 1004 -3.85 -16.67 -25.74
C TYR A 1004 -3.85 -15.79 -26.99
N ILE A 1005 -3.16 -14.64 -26.96
CA ILE A 1005 -2.99 -13.77 -28.13
C ILE A 1005 -2.24 -14.50 -29.24
N ALA A 1006 -1.17 -15.22 -28.91
CA ALA A 1006 -0.42 -16.01 -29.88
C ALA A 1006 -1.27 -17.14 -30.48
N LEU A 1007 -2.00 -17.90 -29.66
CA LEU A 1007 -2.88 -18.99 -30.10
C LEU A 1007 -4.01 -18.47 -31.00
N CYS A 1008 -4.72 -17.42 -30.58
CA CYS A 1008 -5.74 -16.76 -31.40
C CYS A 1008 -5.14 -16.24 -32.71
N GLY A 1009 -3.93 -15.69 -32.65
CA GLY A 1009 -3.15 -15.28 -33.83
C GLY A 1009 -2.84 -16.44 -34.77
N THR A 1010 -2.40 -17.58 -34.25
CA THR A 1010 -2.09 -18.79 -35.03
C THR A 1010 -3.35 -19.35 -35.68
N LEU A 1011 -4.46 -19.40 -34.95
CA LEU A 1011 -5.76 -19.84 -35.49
C LEU A 1011 -6.27 -18.88 -36.57
N ALA A 1012 -6.18 -17.57 -36.35
CA ALA A 1012 -6.54 -16.56 -37.35
C ALA A 1012 -5.64 -16.65 -38.59
N ALA A 1013 -4.34 -16.85 -38.40
CA ALA A 1013 -3.38 -16.98 -39.50
C ALA A 1013 -3.59 -18.25 -40.30
N GLY A 1014 -3.76 -19.39 -39.63
CA GLY A 1014 -4.06 -20.68 -40.25
C GLY A 1014 -5.38 -20.67 -40.99
N THR A 1015 -6.45 -20.17 -40.37
CA THR A 1015 -7.76 -20.02 -41.02
C THR A 1015 -7.66 -19.10 -42.22
N GLY A 1016 -6.97 -17.97 -42.10
CA GLY A 1016 -6.75 -17.04 -43.20
C GLY A 1016 -5.99 -17.67 -44.37
N PHE A 1017 -4.98 -18.48 -44.07
CA PHE A 1017 -4.22 -19.24 -45.06
C PHE A 1017 -5.10 -20.31 -45.75
N LEU A 1018 -5.89 -21.07 -45.00
CA LEU A 1018 -6.80 -22.09 -45.52
C LEU A 1018 -7.90 -21.48 -46.42
N MET A 1019 -8.55 -20.40 -45.98
CA MET A 1019 -9.57 -19.67 -46.76
C MET A 1019 -9.06 -19.25 -48.13
N ARG A 1020 -7.74 -19.07 -48.23
CA ARG A 1020 -7.07 -18.66 -49.46
C ARG A 1020 -6.59 -19.84 -50.31
N PHE A 1021 -6.12 -20.91 -49.68
CA PHE A 1021 -5.62 -22.10 -50.38
C PHE A 1021 -6.76 -22.95 -50.95
N PHE A 1022 -7.88 -23.06 -50.23
CA PHE A 1022 -9.02 -23.89 -50.60
C PHE A 1022 -10.11 -23.16 -51.40
N SER A 1023 -10.00 -21.84 -51.57
CA SER A 1023 -10.86 -21.12 -52.51
C SER A 1023 -10.46 -21.48 -53.95
N LYS A 1024 -11.15 -22.48 -54.53
CA LYS A 1024 -10.97 -22.91 -55.92
C LYS A 1024 -10.96 -21.70 -56.87
N ARG A 1025 -9.96 -21.65 -57.76
CA ARG A 1025 -9.98 -20.77 -58.95
C ARG A 1025 -11.12 -21.23 -59.85
N HIS A 1026 -12.32 -20.65 -59.71
CA HIS A 1026 -13.25 -20.64 -60.83
C HIS A 1026 -12.76 -19.57 -61.81
N PRO A 1027 -12.39 -19.92 -63.06
CA PRO A 1027 -12.14 -18.92 -64.08
C PRO A 1027 -13.44 -18.14 -64.29
N MET A 1028 -13.41 -16.83 -64.10
CA MET A 1028 -14.52 -15.98 -64.53
C MET A 1028 -14.56 -16.03 -66.05
N ALA A 1029 -15.62 -16.64 -66.60
CA ALA A 1029 -15.99 -16.47 -67.99
C ALA A 1029 -16.36 -14.99 -68.22
N HIS A 1030 -15.92 -14.49 -69.38
CA HIS A 1030 -15.94 -13.10 -69.83
C HIS A 1030 -17.30 -12.40 -69.74
#